data_AF-A0A4S4C4H2-F1
#
_entry.id   AF-A0A4S4C4H2-F1
#
_cell.length_a   1.000
_cell.length_b   1.000
_cell.length_c   1.000
_cell.angle_alpha   90.00
_cell.angle_beta   90.00
_cell.angle_gamma   90.00
#
_symmetry.space_group_name_H-M   'P 1'
#
loop_
_entity.id
_entity.type
_entity.pdbx_description
1 polymer ?
#
loop_
_entity_poly.entity_id
_entity_poly.type
_entity_poly.pdbx_seq_one_letter_code
_entity_poly.pdbx_strand_id
1 'polypeptide(L)'
;MMITMAEGNGTSERSGARGGTRALRRLSAVLFAAALLGAAAAPAGAAVYPRASQQPSQTIDYIDMEDDAFTLGDLLTVESLQGIVNREEPRIWVLKNPVHMYDVGPGFDANSTMVGRDFWFDRLTGYTKVQHTDPLELVQSFATELVGAVLYDPDMLDVSPGANGNAGSFYYTTDDDSQYAEANKSYQPAETIVAQLNVTAMLCAKYGAIALTEDQLDELEDDYGVTLPVLADTRTLDLSTWQKSYDYAMDNLDEDMRTDIVANNPNFSLAMFDYLIANKIFVVNLKGDPAAGTGLSMAEKALTDEIADRSGPNTPVIGVWGGTTDEDAFGRYFNPKGKFSLVTSESFNLSWTSGLPSVRPSASESNRNLTYDPSKTYISFTETDGDTLLFLQYKYPHWFGLADREEYPIAWELASTIQEIDPLVGQFYEEERGDNAYVNPVTGVGYLKYAPSAAYRDDYFDLTDDYMDYMRYRLLRTMNYDRFDAIPYTAIPSVEGVFAGYGGADPQRPSVADLTETNFMYLGKPVFINYSFADAQAIKDYDGGGPAFFSVAAQYVNTELLTDYIDSLPASFVVVSPGELVDLYKQYAEATFSDIDAAGFLASFTHDESGYLYADDGSFIADGDHRVADGAASWTYRFDLANTAASLDLKLDIANNYKVEVSTDAANWTTEAVAPADIHDASNRVALDLDLSSYLTSNPDKTVYVRFGDASPTDGWGASLFGVGVNGDIPQTADRWLLTAGKQLGSGQFLVAPSGGYNLTLQSDGNLVLYSGPNPAQNTGVVWQSGATGTTGSYFAIMQSDGNFVVYKGTGPADNQGYMWSSGTGGSGASYFSVEDDGKVYVHEGADPDHESGVVWSRP
;
A
#
# COMPACT_ATOMS: atom_id res chain seq x y z
N MET A 1 -43.91 38.81 -27.21
CA MET A 1 -44.42 38.58 -28.57
C MET A 1 -44.95 37.15 -28.58
N MET A 2 -46.27 36.96 -28.66
CA MET A 2 -46.91 35.63 -28.65
C MET A 2 -46.52 34.85 -29.90
N ILE A 3 -46.05 33.60 -29.76
CA ILE A 3 -46.24 32.55 -30.77
C ILE A 3 -46.53 31.22 -30.07
N THR A 4 -47.59 30.60 -30.59
CA THR A 4 -48.35 29.39 -30.28
C THR A 4 -47.56 28.09 -30.09
N MET A 5 -48.05 27.26 -29.16
CA MET A 5 -47.76 25.82 -29.07
C MET A 5 -48.43 25.04 -30.21
N ALA A 6 -47.74 24.04 -30.73
CA ALA A 6 -48.30 22.96 -31.53
C ALA A 6 -47.76 21.62 -31.01
N GLU A 7 -48.68 20.72 -30.63
CA GLU A 7 -48.40 19.34 -30.27
C GLU A 7 -48.09 18.50 -31.53
N GLY A 8 -47.11 17.61 -31.42
CA GLY A 8 -46.77 16.60 -32.43
C GLY A 8 -46.00 15.45 -31.80
N ASN A 9 -46.55 14.24 -31.92
CA ASN A 9 -46.14 12.99 -31.30
C ASN A 9 -44.74 12.48 -31.72
N GLY A 10 -43.99 11.98 -30.73
CA GLY A 10 -43.40 10.63 -30.75
C GLY A 10 -42.16 10.35 -31.60
N THR A 11 -40.98 10.46 -30.98
CA THR A 11 -39.88 9.46 -30.94
C THR A 11 -38.81 9.99 -29.99
N SER A 12 -38.53 9.27 -28.90
CA SER A 12 -37.56 9.67 -27.88
C SER A 12 -36.13 9.37 -28.34
N GLU A 13 -35.47 10.37 -28.91
CA GLU A 13 -34.00 10.43 -28.97
C GLU A 13 -33.51 11.29 -27.81
N ARG A 14 -32.79 10.68 -26.84
CA ARG A 14 -32.04 11.40 -25.81
C ARG A 14 -30.82 12.06 -26.46
N SER A 15 -31.01 13.24 -27.06
CA SER A 15 -29.91 14.12 -27.45
C SER A 15 -30.22 15.55 -27.00
N GLY A 16 -29.88 15.88 -25.76
CA GLY A 16 -30.27 17.18 -25.20
C GLY A 16 -29.64 17.52 -23.85
N ALA A 17 -28.33 17.31 -23.67
CA ALA A 17 -27.63 17.74 -22.45
C ALA A 17 -26.19 18.22 -22.65
N ARG A 18 -25.70 18.43 -23.88
CA ARG A 18 -24.29 18.84 -24.11
C ARG A 18 -24.04 20.36 -24.15
N GLY A 19 -25.09 21.19 -24.04
CA GLY A 19 -24.99 22.66 -24.18
C GLY A 19 -24.91 23.45 -22.86
N GLY A 20 -25.43 22.90 -21.75
CA GLY A 20 -25.51 23.60 -20.45
C GLY A 20 -24.21 23.59 -19.64
N THR A 21 -23.37 22.56 -19.84
CA THR A 21 -22.15 22.32 -19.07
C THR A 21 -21.04 23.35 -19.29
N ARG A 22 -20.94 23.97 -20.47
CA ARG A 22 -19.87 24.97 -20.73
C ARG A 22 -20.06 26.30 -19.99
N ALA A 23 -21.30 26.71 -19.71
CA ALA A 23 -21.57 27.95 -18.98
C ALA A 23 -21.43 27.77 -17.46
N LEU A 24 -21.79 26.61 -16.93
CA LEU A 24 -21.53 26.26 -15.53
C LEU A 24 -20.02 26.12 -15.24
N ARG A 25 -19.25 25.47 -16.12
CA ARG A 25 -17.78 25.32 -15.95
C ARG A 25 -17.02 26.66 -15.88
N ARG A 26 -17.48 27.70 -16.59
CA ARG A 26 -16.87 29.05 -16.51
C ARG A 26 -17.21 29.79 -15.20
N LEU A 27 -18.37 29.51 -14.60
CA LEU A 27 -18.67 30.01 -13.26
C LEU A 27 -17.82 29.27 -12.22
N SER A 28 -17.63 27.96 -12.37
CA SER A 28 -16.76 27.15 -11.51
C SER A 28 -15.32 27.65 -11.48
N ALA A 29 -14.71 27.96 -12.63
CA ALA A 29 -13.32 28.48 -12.67
C ALA A 29 -13.11 29.82 -11.93
N VAL A 30 -14.13 30.70 -11.90
CA VAL A 30 -14.07 31.98 -11.16
C VAL A 30 -14.30 31.75 -9.65
N LEU A 31 -15.13 30.77 -9.29
CA LEU A 31 -15.29 30.31 -7.90
C LEU A 31 -14.02 29.62 -7.37
N PHE A 32 -13.34 28.84 -8.22
CA PHE A 32 -12.10 28.13 -7.94
C PHE A 32 -10.96 29.06 -7.48
N ALA A 33 -10.68 30.10 -8.26
CA ALA A 33 -9.68 31.08 -7.89
C ALA A 33 -10.06 31.89 -6.64
N ALA A 34 -11.35 32.20 -6.47
CA ALA A 34 -11.83 32.89 -5.28
C ALA A 34 -11.74 32.03 -4.01
N ALA A 35 -11.83 30.70 -4.12
CA ALA A 35 -11.62 29.76 -3.02
C ALA A 35 -10.14 29.68 -2.61
N LEU A 36 -9.22 29.58 -3.57
CA LEU A 36 -7.77 29.62 -3.32
C LEU A 36 -7.32 30.93 -2.65
N LEU A 37 -7.95 32.05 -3.01
CA LEU A 37 -7.66 33.38 -2.45
C LEU A 37 -8.47 33.69 -1.15
N GLY A 38 -9.43 32.84 -0.79
CA GLY A 38 -10.59 33.23 0.04
C GLY A 38 -10.55 32.88 1.52
N ALA A 39 -9.81 31.85 1.94
CA ALA A 39 -9.57 31.56 3.37
C ALA A 39 -8.46 30.52 3.52
N ALA A 40 -7.30 30.92 4.06
CA ALA A 40 -6.26 29.98 4.44
C ALA A 40 -6.74 29.11 5.61
N ALA A 41 -6.77 27.80 5.43
CA ALA A 41 -6.82 26.88 6.57
C ALA A 41 -5.45 26.87 7.27
N ALA A 42 -5.43 26.64 8.57
CA ALA A 42 -4.17 26.25 9.23
C ALA A 42 -3.70 24.93 8.60
N PRO A 43 -2.40 24.73 8.35
CA PRO A 43 -1.89 23.46 7.83
C PRO A 43 -2.16 22.32 8.82
N ALA A 44 -1.94 21.08 8.36
CA ALA A 44 -1.79 19.94 9.26
C ALA A 44 -0.77 20.26 10.38
N GLY A 45 -0.95 19.68 11.56
CA GLY A 45 -0.12 19.99 12.73
C GLY A 45 1.36 19.67 12.52
N ALA A 46 1.65 18.69 11.66
CA ALA A 46 2.99 18.20 11.32
C ALA A 46 3.30 18.33 9.82
N ALA A 47 3.27 19.56 9.29
CA ALA A 47 3.79 19.91 7.95
C ALA A 47 5.19 19.29 7.69
N VAL A 48 5.36 18.55 6.58
CA VAL A 48 6.62 17.86 6.24
C VAL A 48 7.31 18.37 4.98
N TYR A 49 6.60 19.15 4.16
CA TYR A 49 7.14 19.70 2.91
C TYR A 49 7.53 21.17 3.06
N PRO A 50 8.73 21.57 2.62
CA PRO A 50 9.09 22.98 2.56
C PRO A 50 8.11 23.80 1.70
N ARG A 51 7.98 25.08 2.02
CA ARG A 51 7.14 26.01 1.27
C ARG A 51 7.81 27.37 1.18
N ALA A 52 7.41 28.15 0.18
CA ALA A 52 7.86 29.53 0.05
C ALA A 52 7.51 30.36 1.30
N SER A 53 8.32 31.39 1.58
CA SER A 53 8.12 32.27 2.75
C SER A 53 6.88 33.16 2.62
N GLN A 54 6.40 33.38 1.40
CA GLN A 54 5.23 34.16 1.05
C GLN A 54 4.32 33.42 0.07
N GLN A 55 3.07 33.84 -0.01
CA GLN A 55 2.14 33.35 -1.04
C GLN A 55 2.58 33.82 -2.43
N PRO A 56 2.18 33.12 -3.51
CA PRO A 56 2.47 33.53 -4.87
C PRO A 56 2.00 34.96 -5.17
N SER A 57 2.81 35.65 -5.97
CA SER A 57 2.51 37.01 -6.40
C SER A 57 1.27 37.05 -7.29
N GLN A 58 0.59 38.20 -7.31
CA GLN A 58 -0.57 38.42 -8.19
C GLN A 58 -0.19 38.50 -9.67
N THR A 59 1.10 38.66 -9.98
CA THR A 59 1.63 38.57 -11.33
C THR A 59 2.39 37.26 -11.48
N ILE A 60 2.08 36.52 -12.54
CA ILE A 60 2.79 35.30 -12.96
C ILE A 60 3.53 35.63 -14.24
N ASP A 61 4.86 35.65 -14.16
CA ASP A 61 5.75 35.63 -15.31
C ASP A 61 5.84 34.18 -15.80
N TYR A 62 5.47 33.93 -17.05
CA TYR A 62 5.43 32.57 -17.59
C TYR A 62 6.11 32.43 -18.94
N ILE A 63 6.63 31.24 -19.19
CA ILE A 63 7.24 30.84 -20.46
C ILE A 63 6.70 29.48 -20.90
N ASP A 64 6.40 29.34 -22.19
CA ASP A 64 6.00 28.06 -22.80
C ASP A 64 7.21 27.42 -23.46
N MET A 65 7.67 26.31 -22.90
CA MET A 65 8.91 25.63 -23.28
C MET A 65 8.67 24.32 -24.03
N GLU A 66 7.48 24.10 -24.57
CA GLU A 66 7.21 22.89 -25.37
C GLU A 66 7.77 22.99 -26.81
N ASP A 67 8.08 24.17 -27.31
CA ASP A 67 8.62 24.30 -28.66
C ASP A 67 9.99 23.59 -28.79
N ASP A 68 10.18 22.80 -29.84
CA ASP A 68 11.43 22.07 -30.13
C ASP A 68 12.65 23.00 -30.30
N ALA A 69 12.44 24.32 -30.43
CA ALA A 69 13.50 25.32 -30.42
C ALA A 69 14.24 25.42 -29.08
N PHE A 70 13.61 25.04 -27.96
CA PHE A 70 14.24 25.06 -26.64
C PHE A 70 15.01 23.77 -26.36
N THR A 71 16.23 23.93 -25.85
CA THR A 71 17.08 22.81 -25.45
C THR A 71 16.83 22.41 -23.99
N LEU A 72 17.31 21.24 -23.57
CA LEU A 72 17.35 20.87 -22.15
C LEU A 72 18.22 21.83 -21.32
N GLY A 73 19.21 22.47 -21.94
CA GLY A 73 20.02 23.51 -21.29
C GLY A 73 19.20 24.75 -20.99
N ASP A 74 18.37 25.20 -21.93
CA ASP A 74 17.44 26.32 -21.70
C ASP A 74 16.45 25.99 -20.59
N LEU A 75 15.94 24.75 -20.55
CA LEU A 75 15.05 24.31 -19.47
C LEU A 75 15.78 24.33 -18.11
N LEU A 76 17.01 23.83 -18.01
CA LEU A 76 17.79 23.91 -16.77
C LEU A 76 18.02 25.37 -16.33
N THR A 77 18.29 26.27 -17.26
CA THR A 77 18.40 27.71 -16.97
C THR A 77 17.11 28.25 -16.36
N VAL A 78 15.96 27.98 -16.98
CA VAL A 78 14.64 28.45 -16.50
C VAL A 78 14.26 27.80 -15.17
N GLU A 79 14.45 26.49 -14.98
CA GLU A 79 14.15 25.79 -13.72
C GLU A 79 15.02 26.31 -12.57
N SER A 80 16.30 26.57 -12.82
CA SER A 80 17.19 27.15 -11.81
C SER A 80 16.79 28.57 -11.43
N LEU A 81 16.39 29.39 -12.40
CA LEU A 81 15.85 30.72 -12.18
C LEU A 81 14.54 30.65 -11.39
N GLN A 82 13.61 29.79 -11.80
CA GLN A 82 12.32 29.58 -11.16
C GLN A 82 12.51 29.23 -9.69
N GLY A 83 13.39 28.28 -9.37
CA GLY A 83 13.67 27.90 -7.99
C GLY A 83 14.20 29.06 -7.14
N ILE A 84 15.08 29.90 -7.70
CA ILE A 84 15.64 31.06 -6.99
C ILE A 84 14.57 32.14 -6.75
N VAL A 85 13.82 32.49 -7.79
CA VAL A 85 12.81 33.54 -7.75
C VAL A 85 11.62 33.13 -6.87
N ASN A 86 11.20 31.87 -6.96
CA ASN A 86 10.03 31.36 -6.24
C ASN A 86 10.30 31.04 -4.76
N ARG A 87 11.58 30.94 -4.35
CA ARG A 87 11.97 30.66 -2.96
C ARG A 87 11.29 31.57 -1.93
N GLU A 88 11.17 32.86 -2.23
CA GLU A 88 10.59 33.84 -1.30
C GLU A 88 9.13 34.17 -1.65
N GLU A 89 8.87 34.65 -2.85
CA GLU A 89 7.53 34.96 -3.37
C GLU A 89 7.40 34.34 -4.78
N PRO A 90 6.62 33.26 -4.95
CA PRO A 90 6.47 32.60 -6.24
C PRO A 90 5.91 33.51 -7.34
N ARG A 91 6.64 33.60 -8.46
CA ARG A 91 6.37 34.51 -9.59
C ARG A 91 6.54 33.87 -10.95
N ILE A 92 7.37 32.83 -11.07
CA ILE A 92 7.64 32.17 -12.35
C ILE A 92 6.83 30.88 -12.48
N TRP A 93 6.18 30.70 -13.63
CA TRP A 93 5.49 29.49 -14.04
C TRP A 93 6.02 28.98 -15.39
N VAL A 94 6.34 27.71 -15.47
CA VAL A 94 6.82 27.04 -16.68
C VAL A 94 5.69 26.18 -17.26
N LEU A 95 5.34 26.44 -18.52
CA LEU A 95 4.46 25.56 -19.28
C LEU A 95 5.33 24.54 -20.02
N LYS A 96 5.37 23.30 -19.51
CA LYS A 96 6.07 22.18 -20.13
C LYS A 96 5.32 20.89 -19.83
N ASN A 97 5.18 20.00 -20.83
CA ASN A 97 4.73 18.63 -20.57
C ASN A 97 5.91 17.80 -20.04
N PRO A 98 5.66 16.74 -19.24
CA PRO A 98 6.70 15.83 -18.75
C PRO A 98 7.80 15.53 -19.78
N VAL A 99 9.06 15.66 -19.35
CA VAL A 99 10.23 15.28 -20.14
C VAL A 99 10.24 13.76 -20.28
N HIS A 100 9.84 13.05 -19.23
CA HIS A 100 9.65 11.61 -19.26
C HIS A 100 8.18 11.20 -19.17
N MET A 101 7.71 10.35 -20.09
CA MET A 101 6.35 9.81 -20.06
C MET A 101 6.34 8.36 -19.61
N TYR A 102 5.32 8.02 -18.82
CA TYR A 102 4.93 6.65 -18.50
C TYR A 102 4.01 6.12 -19.59
N ASP A 103 4.52 5.23 -20.44
CA ASP A 103 3.69 4.42 -21.33
C ASP A 103 3.83 2.92 -21.03
N VAL A 104 2.70 2.27 -20.80
CA VAL A 104 2.61 0.82 -20.64
C VAL A 104 2.27 0.24 -22.00
N GLY A 105 2.98 -0.82 -22.38
CA GLY A 105 3.03 -1.35 -23.75
C GLY A 105 1.70 -1.63 -24.47
N PRO A 106 1.75 -2.07 -25.73
CA PRO A 106 0.63 -2.05 -26.67
C PRO A 106 -0.65 -2.71 -26.14
N GLY A 107 -1.79 -2.00 -26.26
CA GLY A 107 -3.11 -2.43 -25.79
C GLY A 107 -3.74 -1.57 -24.69
N PHE A 108 -3.03 -0.52 -24.25
CA PHE A 108 -3.43 0.40 -23.19
C PHE A 108 -3.50 1.87 -23.64
N ASP A 109 -3.75 2.13 -24.92
CA ASP A 109 -3.75 3.46 -25.56
C ASP A 109 -4.66 4.50 -24.85
N ALA A 110 -5.64 4.06 -24.05
CA ALA A 110 -6.48 4.95 -23.23
C ALA A 110 -5.77 5.46 -21.95
N ASN A 111 -4.69 4.81 -21.51
CA ASN A 111 -3.92 5.13 -20.30
C ASN A 111 -2.70 6.04 -20.57
N SER A 112 -2.37 6.28 -21.83
CA SER A 112 -1.35 7.23 -22.28
C SER A 112 -1.88 8.68 -22.31
N THR A 113 -3.21 8.86 -22.28
CA THR A 113 -3.83 10.19 -22.35
C THR A 113 -3.75 10.94 -21.03
N MET A 114 -3.32 12.20 -21.08
CA MET A 114 -3.18 13.10 -19.94
C MET A 114 -3.67 14.51 -20.27
N VAL A 115 -3.89 15.34 -19.25
CA VAL A 115 -4.12 16.78 -19.46
C VAL A 115 -2.84 17.47 -19.92
N GLY A 116 -2.97 18.49 -20.76
CA GLY A 116 -1.84 19.27 -21.25
C GLY A 116 -1.30 20.27 -20.21
N ARG A 117 -0.07 20.75 -20.44
CA ARG A 117 0.63 21.76 -19.63
C ARG A 117 -0.17 23.04 -19.30
N ASP A 118 -1.15 23.40 -20.13
CA ASP A 118 -2.01 24.57 -19.95
C ASP A 118 -3.14 24.36 -18.92
N PHE A 119 -3.50 23.10 -18.63
CA PHE A 119 -4.67 22.75 -17.82
C PHE A 119 -4.69 23.41 -16.44
N TRP A 120 -3.58 23.37 -15.71
CA TRP A 120 -3.46 23.97 -14.38
C TRP A 120 -3.32 25.48 -14.46
N PHE A 121 -2.50 25.95 -15.40
CA PHE A 121 -2.29 27.37 -15.61
C PHE A 121 -3.58 28.12 -15.93
N ASP A 122 -4.45 27.56 -16.76
CA ASP A 122 -5.74 28.16 -17.13
C ASP A 122 -6.72 28.30 -15.95
N ARG A 123 -6.55 27.50 -14.89
CA ARG A 123 -7.36 27.59 -13.67
C ARG A 123 -6.93 28.68 -12.71
N LEU A 124 -5.73 29.22 -12.87
CA LEU A 124 -5.23 30.39 -12.13
C LEU A 124 -5.88 31.68 -12.65
N THR A 125 -7.21 31.73 -12.62
CA THR A 125 -7.98 32.92 -13.02
C THR A 125 -7.81 34.01 -11.95
N GLY A 126 -7.76 35.28 -12.35
CA GLY A 126 -7.55 36.40 -11.42
C GLY A 126 -6.10 36.83 -11.22
N TYR A 127 -5.12 36.00 -11.62
CA TYR A 127 -3.72 36.41 -11.71
C TYR A 127 -3.45 37.20 -13.00
N THR A 128 -2.53 38.16 -12.92
CA THR A 128 -1.99 38.85 -14.10
C THR A 128 -0.91 37.97 -14.72
N LYS A 129 -1.05 37.60 -15.99
CA LYS A 129 -0.12 36.69 -16.68
C LYS A 129 0.75 37.48 -17.65
N VAL A 130 2.07 37.41 -17.49
CA VAL A 130 3.08 38.08 -18.34
C VAL A 130 3.87 37.01 -19.06
N GLN A 131 3.74 36.96 -20.39
CA GLN A 131 4.44 35.97 -21.19
C GLN A 131 5.85 36.44 -21.51
N HIS A 132 6.81 35.53 -21.38
CA HIS A 132 8.15 35.61 -21.94
C HIS A 132 8.29 34.56 -23.04
N THR A 133 9.07 34.88 -24.08
CA THR A 133 9.30 33.98 -25.22
C THR A 133 10.77 33.57 -25.36
N ASP A 134 11.65 34.20 -24.59
CA ASP A 134 13.08 33.92 -24.57
C ASP A 134 13.53 33.64 -23.12
N PRO A 135 14.18 32.50 -22.85
CA PRO A 135 14.75 32.17 -21.53
C PRO A 135 15.66 33.26 -20.95
N LEU A 136 16.51 33.89 -21.77
CA LEU A 136 17.45 34.91 -21.31
C LEU A 136 16.77 36.28 -21.09
N GLU A 137 15.70 36.59 -21.82
CA GLU A 137 14.81 37.73 -21.52
C GLU A 137 14.15 37.55 -20.14
N LEU A 138 13.68 36.34 -19.84
CA LEU A 138 13.12 36.02 -18.53
C LEU A 138 14.19 36.18 -17.43
N VAL A 139 15.41 35.68 -17.64
CA VAL A 139 16.55 35.91 -16.73
C VAL A 139 16.80 37.40 -16.52
N GLN A 140 16.82 38.20 -17.60
CA GLN A 140 17.03 39.64 -17.53
C GLN A 140 15.99 40.32 -16.62
N SER A 141 14.74 39.89 -16.69
CA SER A 141 13.64 40.45 -15.90
C SER A 141 13.82 40.26 -14.39
N PHE A 142 14.59 39.25 -13.98
CA PHE A 142 14.86 38.92 -12.57
C PHE A 142 16.33 39.08 -12.18
N ALA A 143 17.18 39.63 -13.06
CA ALA A 143 18.63 39.70 -12.85
C ALA A 143 19.06 40.38 -11.54
N THR A 144 18.28 41.35 -11.03
CA THR A 144 18.59 42.04 -9.77
C THR A 144 18.42 41.18 -8.52
N GLU A 145 17.76 40.04 -8.64
CA GLU A 145 17.53 39.09 -7.56
C GLU A 145 18.56 37.96 -7.55
N LEU A 146 19.33 37.83 -8.63
CA LEU A 146 20.37 36.82 -8.78
C LEU A 146 21.67 37.30 -8.15
N VAL A 147 22.34 36.39 -7.44
CA VAL A 147 23.67 36.67 -6.86
C VAL A 147 24.77 36.42 -7.89
N GLY A 148 24.55 35.51 -8.85
CA GLY A 148 25.51 35.18 -9.90
C GLY A 148 25.09 33.99 -10.76
N ALA A 149 26.07 33.34 -11.38
CA ALA A 149 25.91 32.16 -12.22
C ALA A 149 26.71 30.95 -11.71
N VAL A 150 26.19 29.75 -11.96
CA VAL A 150 26.89 28.47 -11.85
C VAL A 150 27.11 27.94 -13.26
N LEU A 151 28.38 27.83 -13.67
CA LEU A 151 28.70 27.29 -14.99
C LEU A 151 28.70 25.76 -14.98
N TYR A 152 28.13 25.16 -16.02
CA TYR A 152 28.13 23.72 -16.25
C TYR A 152 28.57 23.37 -17.68
N ASP A 153 28.93 22.10 -17.89
CA ASP A 153 29.31 21.59 -19.21
C ASP A 153 28.05 21.33 -20.07
N PRO A 154 27.86 22.00 -21.23
CA PRO A 154 26.70 21.77 -22.08
C PRO A 154 26.57 20.30 -22.53
N ASP A 155 27.68 19.55 -22.63
CA ASP A 155 27.67 18.14 -23.04
C ASP A 155 26.93 17.22 -22.04
N MET A 156 26.66 17.70 -20.82
CA MET A 156 25.84 16.98 -19.82
C MET A 156 24.38 16.84 -20.24
N LEU A 157 23.91 17.67 -21.17
CA LEU A 157 22.53 17.70 -21.67
C LEU A 157 22.46 17.53 -23.20
N ASP A 158 23.53 17.03 -23.82
CA ASP A 158 23.56 16.73 -25.25
C ASP A 158 22.76 15.44 -25.55
N VAL A 159 21.63 15.62 -26.22
CA VAL A 159 20.72 14.55 -26.65
C VAL A 159 21.10 13.94 -28.01
N SER A 160 22.22 14.37 -28.61
CA SER A 160 22.60 13.90 -29.94
C SER A 160 22.90 12.38 -29.96
N PRO A 161 22.54 11.66 -31.06
CA PRO A 161 22.72 10.21 -31.10
C PRO A 161 24.19 9.78 -30.88
N GLY A 162 24.43 9.01 -29.81
CA GLY A 162 25.77 8.55 -29.44
C GLY A 162 26.55 9.51 -28.53
N ALA A 163 25.97 10.67 -28.19
CA ALA A 163 26.36 11.43 -27.00
C ALA A 163 25.89 10.68 -25.73
N ASN A 164 26.31 11.21 -24.58
CA ASN A 164 26.23 10.78 -23.18
C ASN A 164 24.97 10.06 -22.61
N GLY A 165 24.03 9.57 -23.42
CA GLY A 165 22.89 8.76 -23.01
C GLY A 165 22.85 7.36 -23.64
N ASN A 166 22.41 6.37 -22.86
CA ASN A 166 22.00 5.07 -23.41
C ASN A 166 20.50 5.10 -23.72
N ALA A 167 20.07 4.33 -24.72
CA ALA A 167 18.69 3.89 -24.85
C ALA A 167 18.39 2.86 -23.72
N GLY A 168 18.24 3.36 -22.49
CA GLY A 168 17.87 2.57 -21.31
C GLY A 168 16.36 2.55 -21.13
N SER A 169 15.78 1.36 -21.00
CA SER A 169 14.33 1.14 -20.90
C SER A 169 13.86 1.28 -19.46
N PHE A 170 13.25 2.41 -19.11
CA PHE A 170 12.17 2.44 -18.13
C PHE A 170 11.18 3.51 -18.59
N TYR A 171 9.89 3.15 -18.64
CA TYR A 171 8.74 3.96 -19.09
C TYR A 171 8.52 4.23 -20.58
N TYR A 172 9.31 3.63 -21.49
CA TYR A 172 9.12 3.83 -22.92
C TYR A 172 8.90 2.55 -23.72
N THR A 173 7.70 2.43 -24.30
CA THR A 173 7.49 1.74 -25.57
C THR A 173 7.18 2.78 -26.63
N THR A 174 7.98 2.84 -27.69
CA THR A 174 7.74 3.72 -28.86
C THR A 174 6.71 3.15 -29.83
N ASP A 175 6.07 2.04 -29.47
CA ASP A 175 5.15 1.33 -30.34
C ASP A 175 3.74 1.88 -30.11
N ASP A 176 3.45 2.94 -30.87
CA ASP A 176 2.10 3.41 -31.25
C ASP A 176 1.39 4.44 -30.32
N ASP A 177 1.99 5.61 -30.06
CA ASP A 177 1.21 6.85 -29.86
C ASP A 177 2.02 8.14 -30.17
N SER A 178 2.08 8.45 -31.46
CA SER A 178 2.98 9.44 -32.08
C SER A 178 2.76 10.93 -31.76
N GLN A 179 1.81 11.30 -30.88
CA GLN A 179 1.51 12.72 -30.61
C GLN A 179 2.32 13.35 -29.47
N TYR A 180 2.96 12.53 -28.63
CA TYR A 180 3.80 13.03 -27.52
C TYR A 180 5.28 12.69 -27.66
N ALA A 181 5.69 11.94 -28.70
CA ALA A 181 7.06 11.50 -28.91
C ALA A 181 7.94 12.64 -29.49
N GLU A 182 8.59 13.40 -28.61
CA GLU A 182 9.62 14.40 -28.96
C GLU A 182 11.03 13.82 -28.84
N ALA A 183 11.99 14.40 -29.55
CA ALA A 183 13.39 13.93 -29.58
C ALA A 183 14.05 13.93 -28.19
N ASN A 184 13.64 14.83 -27.29
CA ASN A 184 14.24 14.99 -25.96
C ASN A 184 13.68 14.03 -24.90
N LYS A 185 12.51 13.41 -25.15
CA LYS A 185 11.81 12.63 -24.12
C LYS A 185 12.47 11.29 -23.79
N SER A 186 13.33 10.80 -24.67
CA SER A 186 14.08 9.54 -24.49
C SER A 186 15.48 9.72 -23.90
N TYR A 187 15.88 10.94 -23.51
CA TYR A 187 17.21 11.19 -22.96
C TYR A 187 17.36 10.57 -21.56
N GLN A 188 18.30 9.65 -21.40
CA GLN A 188 18.64 9.06 -20.10
C GLN A 188 20.16 9.06 -19.93
N PRO A 189 20.72 10.09 -19.24
CA PRO A 189 22.15 10.21 -19.06
C PRO A 189 22.71 9.17 -18.09
N ALA A 190 24.02 8.94 -18.15
CA ALA A 190 24.70 8.09 -17.19
C ALA A 190 24.59 8.63 -15.76
N GLU A 191 24.60 7.75 -14.75
CA GLU A 191 24.45 8.11 -13.33
C GLU A 191 25.42 9.18 -12.83
N THR A 192 26.63 9.23 -13.37
CA THR A 192 27.63 10.26 -13.05
C THR A 192 27.16 11.64 -13.53
N ILE A 193 26.54 11.73 -14.71
CA ILE A 193 26.03 12.99 -15.25
C ILE A 193 24.82 13.46 -14.46
N VAL A 194 23.92 12.54 -14.08
CA VAL A 194 22.82 12.84 -13.15
C VAL A 194 23.37 13.40 -11.82
N ALA A 195 24.42 12.79 -11.27
CA ALA A 195 25.06 13.27 -10.04
C ALA A 195 25.67 14.69 -10.22
N GLN A 196 26.31 14.96 -11.35
CA GLN A 196 26.83 16.30 -11.68
C GLN A 196 25.72 17.35 -11.80
N LEU A 197 24.58 16.99 -12.39
CA LEU A 197 23.41 17.87 -12.48
C LEU A 197 22.80 18.15 -11.10
N ASN A 198 22.70 17.12 -10.25
CA ASN A 198 22.25 17.28 -8.86
C ASN A 198 23.19 18.20 -8.06
N VAL A 199 24.51 18.07 -8.24
CA VAL A 199 25.49 19.00 -7.65
C VAL A 199 25.33 20.42 -8.19
N THR A 200 25.08 20.57 -9.49
CA THR A 200 24.83 21.88 -10.13
C THR A 200 23.59 22.56 -9.52
N ALA A 201 22.49 21.82 -9.33
CA ALA A 201 21.29 22.32 -8.66
C ALA A 201 21.56 22.73 -7.21
N MET A 202 22.28 21.92 -6.44
CA MET A 202 22.63 22.25 -5.04
C MET A 202 23.55 23.49 -4.95
N LEU A 203 24.46 23.69 -5.91
CA LEU A 203 25.27 24.90 -6.02
C LEU A 203 24.40 26.13 -6.32
N CYS A 204 23.45 26.01 -7.27
CA CYS A 204 22.48 27.07 -7.55
C CYS A 204 21.69 27.43 -6.28
N ALA A 205 21.24 26.41 -5.54
CA ALA A 205 20.49 26.57 -4.31
C ALA A 205 21.30 27.28 -3.21
N LYS A 206 22.56 26.87 -3.01
CA LYS A 206 23.51 27.46 -2.05
C LYS A 206 23.77 28.93 -2.33
N TYR A 207 24.11 29.25 -3.58
CA TYR A 207 24.59 30.60 -3.93
C TYR A 207 23.49 31.57 -4.33
N GLY A 208 22.26 31.11 -4.63
CA GLY A 208 21.25 31.97 -5.26
C GLY A 208 21.68 32.38 -6.67
N ALA A 209 22.25 31.43 -7.41
CA ALA A 209 22.85 31.64 -8.71
C ALA A 209 22.24 30.71 -9.76
N ILE A 210 22.02 31.22 -10.98
CA ILE A 210 21.40 30.45 -12.06
C ILE A 210 22.39 29.52 -12.76
N ALA A 211 21.91 28.39 -13.25
CA ALA A 211 22.70 27.49 -14.08
C ALA A 211 22.78 28.02 -15.52
N LEU A 212 24.00 28.20 -16.02
CA LEU A 212 24.26 28.68 -17.38
C LEU A 212 25.42 27.91 -18.01
N THR A 213 25.41 27.78 -19.33
CA THR A 213 26.62 27.52 -20.09
C THR A 213 27.46 28.80 -20.19
N GLU A 214 28.73 28.69 -20.58
CA GLU A 214 29.56 29.87 -20.83
C GLU A 214 28.98 30.71 -21.99
N ASP A 215 28.50 30.06 -23.04
CA ASP A 215 27.86 30.74 -24.18
C ASP A 215 26.59 31.51 -23.77
N GLN A 216 25.73 30.91 -22.93
CA GLN A 216 24.53 31.59 -22.43
C GLN A 216 24.89 32.77 -21.51
N LEU A 217 25.97 32.68 -20.72
CA LEU A 217 26.43 33.79 -19.89
C LEU A 217 26.98 34.95 -20.74
N ASP A 218 27.76 34.64 -21.77
CA ASP A 218 28.28 35.63 -22.72
C ASP A 218 27.12 36.31 -23.48
N GLU A 219 26.13 35.55 -23.95
CA GLU A 219 24.93 36.07 -24.63
C GLU A 219 24.11 36.99 -23.70
N LEU A 220 23.95 36.61 -22.44
CA LEU A 220 23.25 37.41 -21.44
C LEU A 220 23.96 38.77 -21.18
N GLU A 221 25.30 38.80 -21.22
CA GLU A 221 26.06 40.05 -21.10
C GLU A 221 25.99 40.89 -22.38
N ASP A 222 26.23 40.28 -23.54
CA ASP A 222 26.36 40.99 -24.82
C ASP A 222 25.01 41.50 -25.35
N ASP A 223 23.97 40.68 -25.31
CA ASP A 223 22.68 40.96 -25.95
C ASP A 223 21.63 41.50 -24.97
N TYR A 224 21.70 41.08 -23.69
CA TYR A 224 20.75 41.49 -22.65
C TYR A 224 21.33 42.50 -21.65
N GLY A 225 22.63 42.79 -21.69
CA GLY A 225 23.28 43.75 -20.81
C GLY A 225 23.26 43.35 -19.33
N VAL A 226 23.19 42.05 -19.04
CA VAL A 226 23.14 41.48 -17.70
C VAL A 226 24.45 40.78 -17.40
N THR A 227 25.23 41.36 -16.50
CA THR A 227 26.50 40.79 -16.04
C THR A 227 26.28 40.06 -14.71
N LEU A 228 26.52 38.74 -14.70
CA LEU A 228 26.47 37.92 -13.49
C LEU A 228 27.86 37.39 -13.14
N PRO A 229 28.33 37.51 -11.88
CA PRO A 229 29.59 36.89 -11.48
C PRO A 229 29.45 35.36 -11.46
N VAL A 230 30.46 34.65 -11.96
CA VAL A 230 30.55 33.19 -11.81
C VAL A 230 30.90 32.85 -10.36
N LEU A 231 29.98 32.18 -9.65
CA LEU A 231 30.15 31.81 -8.24
C LEU A 231 30.61 30.35 -8.07
N ALA A 232 30.33 29.51 -9.05
CA ALA A 232 30.85 28.16 -9.16
C ALA A 232 30.98 27.75 -10.63
N ASP A 233 31.91 26.85 -10.93
CA ASP A 233 32.11 26.29 -12.26
C ASP A 233 32.35 24.79 -12.12
N THR A 234 31.32 23.99 -12.41
CA THR A 234 31.35 22.53 -12.20
C THR A 234 32.33 21.84 -13.14
N ARG A 235 32.70 22.46 -14.26
CA ARG A 235 33.70 21.98 -15.23
C ARG A 235 35.10 21.96 -14.63
N THR A 236 35.33 22.74 -13.57
CA THR A 236 36.62 22.82 -12.87
C THR A 236 36.70 21.94 -11.62
N LEU A 237 35.57 21.35 -11.21
CA LEU A 237 35.46 20.46 -10.06
C LEU A 237 35.77 19.01 -10.44
N ASP A 238 36.29 18.22 -9.50
CA ASP A 238 36.50 16.78 -9.72
C ASP A 238 35.21 15.99 -9.50
N LEU A 239 34.24 16.13 -10.42
CA LEU A 239 32.95 15.41 -10.39
C LEU A 239 32.96 14.22 -11.36
N SER A 240 34.14 13.64 -11.63
CA SER A 240 34.37 12.67 -12.70
C SER A 240 33.71 11.29 -12.47
N THR A 241 33.17 11.04 -11.28
CA THR A 241 32.41 9.84 -10.94
C THR A 241 31.21 10.19 -10.06
N TRP A 242 30.22 9.29 -10.01
CA TRP A 242 29.12 9.35 -9.04
C TRP A 242 29.62 9.61 -7.62
N GLN A 243 30.59 8.81 -7.15
CA GLN A 243 31.11 8.93 -5.79
C GLN A 243 31.74 10.30 -5.54
N LYS A 244 32.60 10.78 -6.44
CA LYS A 244 33.27 12.07 -6.29
C LYS A 244 32.29 13.25 -6.30
N SER A 245 31.20 13.13 -7.05
CA SER A 245 30.16 14.16 -7.08
C SER A 245 29.49 14.31 -5.72
N TYR A 246 29.16 13.19 -5.07
CA TYR A 246 28.54 13.21 -3.75
C TYR A 246 29.53 13.41 -2.60
N ASP A 247 30.78 12.97 -2.72
CA ASP A 247 31.86 13.36 -1.80
C ASP A 247 31.99 14.89 -1.79
N TYR A 248 32.01 15.54 -2.97
CA TYR A 248 32.01 17.00 -3.05
C TYR A 248 30.77 17.63 -2.41
N ALA A 249 29.58 17.09 -2.66
CA ALA A 249 28.34 17.58 -2.08
C ALA A 249 28.34 17.50 -0.54
N MET A 250 28.76 16.38 0.02
CA MET A 250 28.89 16.19 1.46
C MET A 250 29.93 17.16 2.07
N ASP A 251 31.09 17.30 1.43
CA ASP A 251 32.17 18.15 1.95
C ASP A 251 31.88 19.66 1.86
N ASN A 252 31.08 20.09 0.88
CA ASN A 252 30.98 21.51 0.52
C ASN A 252 29.57 22.09 0.54
N LEU A 253 28.52 21.27 0.48
CA LEU A 253 27.13 21.70 0.32
C LEU A 253 26.24 21.24 1.48
N ASP A 254 26.65 20.24 2.26
CA ASP A 254 25.86 19.64 3.34
C ASP A 254 25.28 20.68 4.32
N GLU A 255 26.12 21.59 4.83
CA GLU A 255 25.72 22.63 5.79
C GLU A 255 24.70 23.63 5.22
N ASP A 256 24.59 23.73 3.90
CA ASP A 256 23.66 24.63 3.21
C ASP A 256 22.34 23.95 2.85
N MET A 257 22.27 22.62 2.90
CA MET A 257 21.12 21.83 2.52
C MET A 257 20.33 21.37 3.75
N ARG A 258 19.00 21.28 3.60
CA ARG A 258 18.12 20.84 4.70
C ARG A 258 18.27 19.35 5.02
N THR A 259 17.86 18.98 6.23
CA THR A 259 18.01 17.63 6.83
C THR A 259 16.69 17.01 7.25
N ASP A 260 15.57 17.68 7.00
CA ASP A 260 14.19 17.25 7.27
C ASP A 260 13.44 16.84 5.98
N ILE A 261 14.14 16.74 4.84
CA ILE A 261 13.68 16.11 3.59
C ILE A 261 14.90 15.63 2.80
N VAL A 262 14.71 14.62 1.95
CA VAL A 262 15.71 14.17 0.97
C VAL A 262 15.04 14.09 -0.40
N ALA A 263 15.80 14.31 -1.48
CA ALA A 263 15.32 14.05 -2.83
C ALA A 263 16.12 12.92 -3.49
N ASN A 264 15.42 11.98 -4.14
CA ASN A 264 16.03 10.99 -5.03
C ASN A 264 15.65 11.27 -6.49
N ASN A 265 16.62 11.65 -7.30
CA ASN A 265 16.43 11.98 -8.71
C ASN A 265 17.28 11.07 -9.63
N PRO A 266 16.84 9.83 -9.92
CA PRO A 266 17.66 8.85 -10.64
C PRO A 266 17.49 8.86 -12.17
N ASN A 267 16.40 9.39 -12.70
CA ASN A 267 16.06 9.37 -14.13
C ASN A 267 16.23 10.73 -14.82
N PHE A 268 17.01 11.64 -14.22
CA PHE A 268 17.17 13.00 -14.72
C PHE A 268 15.84 13.75 -14.88
N SER A 269 15.15 14.02 -13.76
CA SER A 269 13.90 14.78 -13.77
C SER A 269 14.15 16.28 -13.54
N LEU A 270 14.26 17.06 -14.61
CA LEU A 270 14.42 18.52 -14.53
C LEU A 270 13.20 19.22 -13.94
N ALA A 271 12.00 18.64 -14.09
CA ALA A 271 10.74 19.25 -13.67
C ALA A 271 10.67 19.59 -12.18
N MET A 272 11.46 18.91 -11.34
CA MET A 272 11.49 19.14 -9.90
C MET A 272 12.54 20.18 -9.48
N PHE A 273 13.43 20.60 -10.38
CA PHE A 273 14.61 21.37 -10.00
C PHE A 273 14.22 22.71 -9.41
N ASP A 274 13.14 23.33 -9.87
CA ASP A 274 12.57 24.53 -9.26
C ASP A 274 12.38 24.35 -7.74
N TYR A 275 11.70 23.29 -7.30
CA TYR A 275 11.38 23.03 -5.90
C TYR A 275 12.60 22.59 -5.08
N LEU A 276 13.47 21.77 -5.67
CA LEU A 276 14.71 21.33 -5.04
C LEU A 276 15.62 22.53 -4.75
N ILE A 277 15.77 23.42 -5.74
CA ILE A 277 16.59 24.63 -5.65
C ILE A 277 15.94 25.63 -4.69
N ALA A 278 14.65 25.91 -4.83
CA ALA A 278 13.92 26.84 -3.95
C ALA A 278 14.14 26.48 -2.48
N ASN A 279 14.08 25.20 -2.14
CA ASN A 279 14.06 24.75 -0.76
C ASN A 279 15.38 24.18 -0.24
N LYS A 280 16.47 24.32 -1.02
CA LYS A 280 17.82 23.84 -0.66
C LYS A 280 17.82 22.37 -0.24
N ILE A 281 17.13 21.54 -1.02
CA ILE A 281 17.02 20.10 -0.73
C ILE A 281 18.29 19.40 -1.20
N PHE A 282 18.84 18.54 -0.36
CA PHE A 282 19.94 17.67 -0.78
C PHE A 282 19.40 16.60 -1.73
N VAL A 283 19.96 16.57 -2.93
CA VAL A 283 19.50 15.69 -4.01
C VAL A 283 20.53 14.60 -4.22
N VAL A 284 20.08 13.34 -4.23
CA VAL A 284 20.90 12.17 -4.56
C VAL A 284 20.27 11.42 -5.73
N ASN A 285 21.06 10.63 -6.45
CA ASN A 285 20.55 9.57 -7.30
C ASN A 285 21.08 8.24 -6.76
N LEU A 286 20.20 7.44 -6.17
CA LEU A 286 20.56 6.09 -5.74
C LEU A 286 21.08 5.26 -6.92
N LYS A 287 21.97 4.32 -6.58
CA LYS A 287 22.64 3.43 -7.52
C LYS A 287 22.53 1.99 -7.02
N GLY A 288 22.30 1.04 -7.92
CA GLY A 288 22.22 -0.39 -7.65
C GLY A 288 21.12 -0.78 -6.67
N ASP A 289 21.40 -1.81 -5.87
CA ASP A 289 20.60 -2.17 -4.70
C ASP A 289 21.40 -1.84 -3.43
N PRO A 290 21.18 -0.66 -2.82
CA PRO A 290 21.93 -0.24 -1.63
C PRO A 290 21.65 -1.10 -0.39
N ALA A 291 20.48 -1.75 -0.33
CA ALA A 291 20.12 -2.65 0.76
C ALA A 291 20.91 -3.97 0.65
N ALA A 292 20.98 -4.56 -0.54
CA ALA A 292 21.75 -5.78 -0.81
C ALA A 292 23.25 -5.51 -0.97
N GLY A 293 23.66 -4.26 -1.19
CA GLY A 293 25.04 -3.87 -1.49
C GLY A 293 25.51 -4.33 -2.87
N THR A 294 24.60 -4.45 -3.84
CA THR A 294 24.92 -4.88 -5.21
C THR A 294 24.83 -3.70 -6.18
N GLY A 295 25.67 -3.65 -7.21
CA GLY A 295 25.73 -2.50 -8.13
C GLY A 295 26.48 -1.27 -7.58
N LEU A 296 26.98 -1.32 -6.33
CA LEU A 296 27.84 -0.30 -5.73
C LEU A 296 29.14 -0.92 -5.22
N SER A 297 30.21 -0.12 -5.17
CA SER A 297 31.39 -0.41 -4.37
C SER A 297 31.12 -0.20 -2.88
N MET A 298 32.01 -0.69 -2.02
CA MET A 298 31.91 -0.51 -0.57
C MET A 298 31.93 0.97 -0.14
N ALA A 299 32.71 1.80 -0.84
CA ALA A 299 32.78 3.24 -0.58
C ALA A 299 31.50 3.96 -1.02
N GLU A 300 30.97 3.61 -2.20
CA GLU A 300 29.70 4.17 -2.68
C GLU A 300 28.53 3.78 -1.77
N LYS A 301 28.50 2.54 -1.26
CA LYS A 301 27.49 2.13 -0.30
C LYS A 301 27.61 2.92 1.02
N ALA A 302 28.83 3.07 1.55
CA ALA A 302 29.06 3.84 2.77
C ALA A 302 28.62 5.31 2.62
N LEU A 303 28.93 5.93 1.47
CA LEU A 303 28.48 7.27 1.14
C LEU A 303 26.96 7.36 1.01
N THR A 304 26.32 6.35 0.40
CA THR A 304 24.85 6.27 0.32
C THR A 304 24.23 6.19 1.71
N ASP A 305 24.80 5.39 2.61
CA ASP A 305 24.37 5.28 4.00
C ASP A 305 24.52 6.62 4.74
N GLU A 306 25.65 7.31 4.56
CA GLU A 306 25.89 8.64 5.12
C GLU A 306 24.87 9.67 4.64
N ILE A 307 24.57 9.71 3.34
CA ILE A 307 23.56 10.61 2.76
C ILE A 307 22.16 10.32 3.33
N ALA A 308 21.78 9.05 3.41
CA ALA A 308 20.47 8.65 3.95
C ALA A 308 20.33 9.02 5.44
N ASP A 309 21.42 8.92 6.19
CA ASP A 309 21.47 9.19 7.64
C ASP A 309 21.61 10.69 7.97
N ARG A 310 21.76 11.57 6.96
CA ARG A 310 21.69 13.04 7.12
C ARG A 310 20.36 13.50 7.74
N SER A 311 19.30 12.73 7.52
CA SER A 311 17.96 13.05 8.00
C SER A 311 17.49 12.04 9.04
N GLY A 312 16.71 12.49 10.02
CA GLY A 312 16.12 11.64 11.06
C GLY A 312 15.04 10.70 10.52
N PRO A 313 14.53 9.74 11.31
CA PRO A 313 13.39 8.92 10.88
C PRO A 313 12.14 9.78 10.59
N ASN A 314 11.14 9.19 9.95
CA ASN A 314 9.89 9.82 9.52
C ASN A 314 10.11 11.07 8.66
N THR A 315 11.13 11.03 7.81
CA THR A 315 11.47 12.09 6.86
C THR A 315 10.97 11.72 5.47
N PRO A 316 10.30 12.64 4.74
CA PRO A 316 9.91 12.41 3.35
C PRO A 316 11.12 12.31 2.41
N VAL A 317 10.99 11.43 1.42
CA VAL A 317 11.84 11.35 0.23
C VAL A 317 11.00 11.74 -0.98
N ILE A 318 11.34 12.84 -1.64
CA ILE A 318 10.66 13.24 -2.89
C ILE A 318 11.45 12.76 -4.11
N GLY A 319 10.79 12.68 -5.26
CA GLY A 319 11.37 12.19 -6.50
C GLY A 319 10.83 10.83 -6.89
N VAL A 320 11.68 9.91 -7.33
CA VAL A 320 11.23 8.58 -7.79
C VAL A 320 12.38 7.57 -7.70
N TRP A 321 12.08 6.27 -7.75
CA TRP A 321 13.07 5.24 -8.06
C TRP A 321 13.44 5.22 -9.56
N GLY A 322 14.53 4.57 -9.95
CA GLY A 322 14.97 4.55 -11.34
C GLY A 322 16.48 4.41 -11.52
N GLY A 323 16.97 4.62 -12.74
CA GLY A 323 18.36 4.37 -13.10
C GLY A 323 18.69 2.89 -12.90
N THR A 324 19.65 2.59 -12.03
CA THR A 324 19.99 1.21 -11.66
C THR A 324 19.34 0.73 -10.35
N THR A 325 18.55 1.58 -9.68
CA THR A 325 17.80 1.25 -8.46
C THR A 325 16.32 1.12 -8.77
N ASP A 326 15.80 -0.10 -8.78
CA ASP A 326 14.36 -0.32 -8.93
C ASP A 326 13.56 0.04 -7.67
N GLU A 327 12.23 0.05 -7.81
CA GLU A 327 11.27 0.35 -6.73
C GLU A 327 11.44 -0.56 -5.51
N ASP A 328 11.77 -1.82 -5.74
CA ASP A 328 11.94 -2.84 -4.69
C ASP A 328 13.18 -2.55 -3.85
N ALA A 329 14.31 -2.32 -4.51
CA ALA A 329 15.57 -1.93 -3.89
C ALA A 329 15.44 -0.60 -3.14
N PHE A 330 14.73 0.37 -3.73
CA PHE A 330 14.44 1.66 -3.11
C PHE A 330 13.66 1.49 -1.79
N GLY A 331 12.55 0.74 -1.83
CA GLY A 331 11.72 0.46 -0.65
C GLY A 331 12.47 -0.30 0.45
N ARG A 332 13.19 -1.38 0.09
CA ARG A 332 13.99 -2.18 1.04
C ARG A 332 15.10 -1.37 1.70
N TYR A 333 15.57 -0.31 1.05
CA TYR A 333 16.60 0.56 1.60
C TYR A 333 16.04 1.63 2.54
N PHE A 334 15.03 2.37 2.08
CA PHE A 334 14.55 3.57 2.78
C PHE A 334 13.49 3.28 3.85
N ASN A 335 12.56 2.34 3.62
CA ASN A 335 11.47 2.10 4.56
C ASN A 335 11.96 1.56 5.94
N PRO A 336 12.95 0.66 6.02
CA PRO A 336 13.50 0.24 7.32
C PRO A 336 14.22 1.35 8.09
N LYS A 337 14.65 2.42 7.41
CA LYS A 337 15.23 3.65 7.99
C LYS A 337 14.17 4.69 8.39
N GLY A 338 12.88 4.32 8.34
CA GLY A 338 11.75 5.19 8.67
C GLY A 338 11.50 6.27 7.62
N LYS A 339 11.92 6.09 6.37
CA LYS A 339 11.67 7.06 5.30
C LYS A 339 10.45 6.63 4.48
N PHE A 340 9.61 7.60 4.14
CA PHE A 340 8.46 7.44 3.26
C PHE A 340 8.60 8.36 2.05
N SER A 341 7.93 8.06 0.95
CA SER A 341 8.11 8.81 -0.30
C SER A 341 6.86 9.50 -0.78
N LEU A 342 7.03 10.59 -1.52
CA LEU A 342 6.00 11.07 -2.43
C LEU A 342 6.63 11.09 -3.81
N VAL A 343 5.99 10.42 -4.77
CA VAL A 343 6.54 10.35 -6.10
C VAL A 343 6.24 11.66 -6.82
N THR A 344 7.27 12.46 -7.08
CA THR A 344 7.15 13.81 -7.65
C THR A 344 7.91 13.97 -8.97
N SER A 345 8.43 12.88 -9.54
CA SER A 345 9.10 12.94 -10.85
C SER A 345 8.20 13.57 -11.89
N GLU A 346 8.78 14.40 -12.75
CA GLU A 346 8.10 15.07 -13.85
C GLU A 346 6.97 16.03 -13.42
N SER A 347 6.96 16.46 -12.16
CA SER A 347 5.98 17.40 -11.61
C SER A 347 6.54 18.82 -11.64
N PHE A 348 6.13 19.61 -12.63
CA PHE A 348 6.57 21.00 -12.81
C PHE A 348 5.88 21.97 -11.83
N ASN A 349 6.54 23.10 -11.56
CA ASN A 349 6.00 24.25 -10.82
C ASN A 349 5.71 23.99 -9.34
N LEU A 350 6.32 22.96 -8.73
CA LEU A 350 6.11 22.66 -7.30
C LEU A 350 6.60 23.79 -6.40
N SER A 351 7.63 24.55 -6.80
CA SER A 351 8.07 25.76 -6.07
C SER A 351 6.99 26.85 -6.05
N TRP A 352 6.09 26.84 -7.02
CA TRP A 352 4.99 27.80 -7.12
C TRP A 352 3.75 27.30 -6.40
N THR A 353 3.29 26.08 -6.70
CA THR A 353 2.03 25.55 -6.15
C THR A 353 2.11 25.36 -4.64
N SER A 354 3.23 24.87 -4.10
CA SER A 354 3.43 24.73 -2.65
C SER A 354 3.30 26.05 -1.87
N GLY A 355 3.48 27.21 -2.52
CA GLY A 355 3.28 28.53 -1.89
C GLY A 355 1.81 28.92 -1.71
N LEU A 356 0.87 28.28 -2.41
CA LEU A 356 -0.56 28.59 -2.31
C LEU A 356 -1.11 28.30 -0.91
N PRO A 357 -2.18 28.98 -0.46
CA PRO A 357 -2.84 28.61 0.79
C PRO A 357 -3.33 27.16 0.76
N SER A 358 -3.11 26.42 1.86
CA SER A 358 -3.72 25.09 2.02
C SER A 358 -5.23 25.21 2.23
N VAL A 359 -5.97 24.26 1.67
CA VAL A 359 -7.40 24.11 1.90
C VAL A 359 -7.63 22.84 2.71
N ARG A 360 -8.58 22.91 3.65
CA ARG A 360 -9.03 21.74 4.41
C ARG A 360 -10.33 21.22 3.79
N PRO A 361 -10.34 20.02 3.20
CA PRO A 361 -11.54 19.43 2.64
C PRO A 361 -12.68 19.32 3.65
N SER A 362 -13.92 19.44 3.17
CA SER A 362 -15.11 19.32 4.00
C SER A 362 -15.45 17.86 4.34
N ALA A 363 -15.15 16.94 3.42
CA ALA A 363 -15.31 15.49 3.55
C ALA A 363 -14.48 14.78 2.48
N SER A 364 -14.13 13.51 2.69
CA SER A 364 -13.46 12.69 1.67
C SER A 364 -14.43 11.91 0.78
N GLU A 365 -15.71 11.85 1.13
CA GLU A 365 -16.72 11.08 0.40
C GLU A 365 -18.13 11.63 0.64
N SER A 366 -19.08 11.20 -0.21
CA SER A 366 -20.51 11.42 -0.03
C SER A 366 -21.16 10.10 0.42
N ASN A 367 -21.72 10.05 1.64
CA ASN A 367 -22.31 8.82 2.19
C ASN A 367 -23.84 8.82 2.06
N ARG A 368 -24.41 7.76 1.44
CA ARG A 368 -25.86 7.58 1.26
C ARG A 368 -26.58 6.96 2.46
N ASN A 369 -25.85 6.53 3.49
CA ASN A 369 -26.35 5.83 4.69
C ASN A 369 -27.17 4.58 4.33
N LEU A 370 -26.53 3.63 3.63
CA LEU A 370 -27.17 2.40 3.17
C LEU A 370 -27.43 1.43 4.34
N THR A 371 -28.50 0.64 4.22
CA THR A 371 -28.81 -0.47 5.14
C THR A 371 -28.38 -1.79 4.53
N TYR A 372 -27.73 -2.62 5.34
CA TYR A 372 -27.32 -3.96 4.95
C TYR A 372 -28.53 -4.85 4.57
N ASP A 373 -28.41 -5.54 3.43
CA ASP A 373 -29.37 -6.49 2.87
C ASP A 373 -28.63 -7.80 2.51
N PRO A 374 -28.92 -8.92 3.19
CA PRO A 374 -28.22 -10.20 2.97
C PRO A 374 -28.46 -10.80 1.57
N SER A 375 -29.42 -10.28 0.79
CA SER A 375 -29.69 -10.71 -0.58
C SER A 375 -28.83 -10.01 -1.64
N LYS A 376 -28.00 -9.05 -1.23
CA LYS A 376 -27.21 -8.19 -2.13
C LYS A 376 -25.73 -8.56 -2.14
N THR A 377 -25.11 -8.21 -3.26
CA THR A 377 -23.67 -8.18 -3.44
C THR A 377 -23.22 -6.73 -3.47
N TYR A 378 -22.30 -6.35 -2.59
CA TYR A 378 -21.76 -5.00 -2.52
C TYR A 378 -20.39 -4.96 -3.18
N ILE A 379 -20.18 -3.98 -4.05
CA ILE A 379 -18.92 -3.82 -4.77
C ILE A 379 -18.47 -2.36 -4.75
N SER A 380 -17.20 -2.13 -4.42
CA SER A 380 -16.55 -0.83 -4.53
C SER A 380 -15.40 -0.87 -5.53
N PHE A 381 -15.10 0.29 -6.11
CA PHE A 381 -13.98 0.47 -7.03
C PHE A 381 -13.12 1.63 -6.56
N THR A 382 -11.80 1.47 -6.64
CA THR A 382 -10.84 2.54 -6.36
C THR A 382 -9.79 2.60 -7.47
N GLU A 383 -9.66 3.77 -8.09
CA GLU A 383 -8.55 4.09 -8.99
C GLU A 383 -7.24 4.25 -8.19
N THR A 384 -6.17 3.60 -8.65
CA THR A 384 -4.89 3.44 -7.93
C THR A 384 -3.77 4.29 -8.53
N ASP A 385 -2.65 4.37 -7.80
CA ASP A 385 -1.46 5.17 -8.12
C ASP A 385 -1.64 6.65 -7.69
N GLY A 386 -2.48 6.92 -6.68
CA GLY A 386 -2.67 8.27 -6.14
C GLY A 386 -1.55 8.75 -5.20
N ASP A 387 -0.55 7.90 -4.94
CA ASP A 387 0.70 8.23 -4.26
C ASP A 387 1.72 8.98 -5.15
N THR A 388 1.43 9.11 -6.44
CA THR A 388 2.29 9.82 -7.40
C THR A 388 1.64 11.08 -7.97
N LEU A 389 2.36 12.19 -7.91
CA LEU A 389 1.94 13.45 -8.52
C LEU A 389 1.81 13.35 -10.04
N LEU A 390 2.48 12.39 -10.69
CA LEU A 390 2.29 12.14 -12.12
C LEU A 390 0.82 11.82 -12.44
N PHE A 391 0.17 11.01 -11.61
CA PHE A 391 -1.24 10.69 -11.80
C PHE A 391 -2.11 11.86 -11.38
N LEU A 392 -1.85 12.44 -10.20
CA LEU A 392 -2.67 13.51 -9.65
C LEU A 392 -2.67 14.79 -10.50
N GLN A 393 -1.52 15.15 -11.11
CA GLN A 393 -1.37 16.33 -11.96
C GLN A 393 -1.74 16.08 -13.42
N TYR A 394 -1.54 14.88 -13.96
CA TYR A 394 -1.62 14.67 -15.41
C TYR A 394 -2.70 13.67 -15.83
N LYS A 395 -2.68 12.44 -15.29
CA LYS A 395 -3.58 11.37 -15.76
C LYS A 395 -4.99 11.48 -15.17
N TYR A 396 -5.10 11.54 -13.86
CA TYR A 396 -6.38 11.58 -13.17
C TYR A 396 -7.27 12.76 -13.59
N PRO A 397 -6.79 14.01 -13.75
CA PRO A 397 -7.67 15.11 -14.16
C PRO A 397 -8.32 14.88 -15.53
N HIS A 398 -7.70 14.09 -16.40
CA HIS A 398 -8.29 13.69 -17.68
C HIS A 398 -9.45 12.70 -17.46
N TRP A 399 -9.20 11.59 -16.74
CA TRP A 399 -10.20 10.56 -16.45
C TRP A 399 -11.35 11.09 -15.56
N PHE A 400 -11.00 11.90 -14.55
CA PHE A 400 -11.91 12.63 -13.70
C PHE A 400 -12.70 13.71 -14.47
N GLY A 401 -12.32 14.07 -15.70
CA GLY A 401 -13.07 14.98 -16.55
C GLY A 401 -14.24 14.33 -17.30
N LEU A 402 -14.31 12.99 -17.31
CA LEU A 402 -15.32 12.20 -18.02
C LEU A 402 -16.67 12.29 -17.32
N ALA A 403 -17.75 12.51 -18.08
CA ALA A 403 -19.06 12.86 -17.52
C ALA A 403 -19.73 11.70 -16.77
N ASP A 404 -19.53 10.48 -17.25
CA ASP A 404 -20.28 9.31 -16.77
C ASP A 404 -19.74 8.81 -15.41
N ARG A 405 -18.58 9.33 -14.96
CA ARG A 405 -18.04 9.03 -13.62
C ARG A 405 -19.00 9.42 -12.49
N GLU A 406 -19.76 10.50 -12.68
CA GLU A 406 -20.65 11.05 -11.65
C GLU A 406 -21.91 10.20 -11.48
N GLU A 407 -22.14 9.20 -12.33
CA GLU A 407 -23.25 8.26 -12.20
C GLU A 407 -23.00 7.22 -11.10
N TYR A 408 -21.75 7.05 -10.65
CA TYR A 408 -21.34 6.00 -9.73
C TYR A 408 -20.41 6.53 -8.61
N PRO A 409 -20.48 5.96 -7.39
CA PRO A 409 -19.64 6.35 -6.27
C PRO A 409 -18.23 5.72 -6.36
N ILE A 410 -17.47 6.09 -7.39
CA ILE A 410 -16.10 5.56 -7.62
C ILE A 410 -15.11 6.28 -6.69
N ALA A 411 -14.18 5.53 -6.09
CA ALA A 411 -13.12 6.11 -5.30
C ALA A 411 -11.83 6.35 -6.09
N TRP A 412 -11.04 7.29 -5.61
CA TRP A 412 -9.74 7.65 -6.17
C TRP A 412 -8.73 7.74 -5.04
N GLU A 413 -7.58 7.14 -5.23
CA GLU A 413 -6.47 7.41 -4.34
C GLU A 413 -6.02 8.87 -4.47
N LEU A 414 -5.76 9.53 -3.36
CA LEU A 414 -5.25 10.89 -3.37
C LEU A 414 -4.32 11.07 -2.18
N ALA A 415 -3.03 11.31 -2.44
CA ALA A 415 -2.03 11.52 -1.39
C ALA A 415 -2.53 12.50 -0.33
N SER A 416 -2.51 12.10 0.95
CA SER A 416 -3.02 12.94 2.04
C SER A 416 -2.23 14.25 2.22
N THR A 417 -1.03 14.31 1.65
CA THR A 417 -0.14 15.47 1.66
C THR A 417 -0.36 16.43 0.48
N ILE A 418 -1.31 16.15 -0.42
CA ILE A 418 -1.52 16.95 -1.64
C ILE A 418 -1.80 18.42 -1.32
N GLN A 419 -2.55 18.71 -0.24
CA GLN A 419 -2.87 20.08 0.19
C GLN A 419 -1.68 20.86 0.76
N GLU A 420 -0.55 20.20 0.98
CA GLU A 420 0.69 20.84 1.41
C GLU A 420 1.61 21.13 0.23
N ILE A 421 1.85 20.13 -0.62
CA ILE A 421 2.80 20.25 -1.74
C ILE A 421 2.18 20.87 -2.99
N ASP A 422 0.89 20.59 -3.26
CA ASP A 422 0.17 21.14 -4.41
C ASP A 422 -1.33 21.43 -4.08
N PRO A 423 -1.59 22.51 -3.31
CA PRO A 423 -2.95 22.95 -2.99
C PRO A 423 -3.82 23.25 -4.22
N LEU A 424 -3.23 23.56 -5.38
CA LEU A 424 -3.97 23.79 -6.62
C LEU A 424 -4.67 22.49 -7.07
N VAL A 425 -3.91 21.40 -7.09
CA VAL A 425 -4.43 20.06 -7.41
C VAL A 425 -5.41 19.60 -6.34
N GLY A 426 -5.08 19.78 -5.05
CA GLY A 426 -5.97 19.43 -3.95
C GLY A 426 -7.34 20.13 -4.03
N GLN A 427 -7.35 21.43 -4.34
CA GLN A 427 -8.59 22.20 -4.51
C GLN A 427 -9.42 21.70 -5.70
N PHE A 428 -8.77 21.28 -6.78
CA PHE A 428 -9.47 20.75 -7.96
C PHE A 428 -10.27 19.51 -7.63
N TYR A 429 -9.66 18.57 -6.90
CA TYR A 429 -10.37 17.37 -6.48
C TYR A 429 -11.51 17.68 -5.51
N GLU A 430 -11.34 18.59 -4.54
CA GLU A 430 -12.45 18.98 -3.65
C GLU A 430 -13.65 19.56 -4.41
N GLU A 431 -13.41 20.43 -5.40
CA GLU A 431 -14.51 21.05 -6.16
C GLU A 431 -15.21 20.10 -7.13
N GLU A 432 -14.46 19.17 -7.73
CA GLU A 432 -14.98 18.26 -8.74
C GLU A 432 -15.47 16.93 -8.12
N ARG A 433 -15.29 16.70 -6.82
CA ARG A 433 -15.56 15.43 -6.14
C ARG A 433 -16.92 14.82 -6.51
N GLY A 434 -17.99 15.61 -6.44
CA GLY A 434 -19.34 15.12 -6.68
C GLY A 434 -19.71 13.96 -5.74
N ASP A 435 -20.15 12.84 -6.31
CA ASP A 435 -20.47 11.60 -5.57
C ASP A 435 -19.27 10.65 -5.40
N ASN A 436 -18.10 10.99 -5.94
CA ASN A 436 -16.88 10.21 -5.77
C ASN A 436 -16.33 10.29 -4.34
N ALA A 437 -15.44 9.36 -4.02
CA ALA A 437 -14.75 9.25 -2.74
C ALA A 437 -13.22 9.29 -2.89
N TYR A 438 -12.52 9.61 -1.81
CA TYR A 438 -11.05 9.58 -1.73
C TYR A 438 -10.57 8.58 -0.68
N VAL A 439 -9.51 7.85 -1.04
CA VAL A 439 -8.83 6.85 -0.20
C VAL A 439 -7.37 7.27 -0.03
N ASN A 440 -6.82 7.11 1.18
CA ASN A 440 -5.41 7.35 1.41
C ASN A 440 -4.57 6.26 0.69
N PRO A 441 -3.64 6.61 -0.20
CA PRO A 441 -2.90 5.63 -1.01
C PRO A 441 -1.90 4.81 -0.18
N VAL A 442 -1.27 3.86 -0.88
CA VAL A 442 -0.23 3.00 -0.31
C VAL A 442 0.96 3.86 0.17
N THR A 443 1.41 3.78 1.42
CA THR A 443 0.66 3.23 2.56
C THR A 443 0.71 4.21 3.73
N GLY A 444 -0.11 5.26 3.69
CA GLY A 444 -0.21 6.27 4.75
C GLY A 444 0.10 7.67 4.25
N VAL A 445 0.80 8.47 5.07
CA VAL A 445 1.19 9.86 4.72
C VAL A 445 2.07 9.95 3.45
N GLY A 446 2.68 8.83 3.05
CA GLY A 446 3.35 8.69 1.77
C GLY A 446 3.65 7.24 1.43
N TYR A 447 4.18 7.03 0.24
CA TYR A 447 4.54 5.74 -0.32
C TYR A 447 5.50 4.96 0.57
N LEU A 448 5.05 3.76 0.95
CA LEU A 448 5.83 2.71 1.58
C LEU A 448 5.55 1.40 0.86
N LYS A 449 6.61 0.76 0.37
CA LYS A 449 6.54 -0.58 -0.19
C LYS A 449 6.51 -1.64 0.92
N TYR A 450 7.31 -1.40 1.97
CA TYR A 450 7.37 -2.25 3.15
C TYR A 450 6.92 -1.48 4.37
N ALA A 451 6.21 -2.16 5.27
CA ALA A 451 5.76 -1.58 6.52
C ALA A 451 6.94 -0.97 7.30
N PRO A 452 6.72 0.17 8.00
CA PRO A 452 7.77 0.77 8.80
C PRO A 452 8.16 -0.18 9.93
N SER A 453 9.46 -0.18 10.24
CA SER A 453 9.99 -0.98 11.35
C SER A 453 9.33 -0.55 12.67
N ALA A 454 9.25 -1.46 13.64
CA ALA A 454 8.62 -1.18 14.94
C ALA A 454 9.21 0.04 15.66
N ALA A 455 10.47 0.39 15.37
CA ALA A 455 11.14 1.56 15.95
C ALA A 455 10.58 2.91 15.49
N TYR A 456 9.93 2.96 14.32
CA TYR A 456 9.45 4.20 13.70
C TYR A 456 7.94 4.22 13.45
N ARG A 457 7.28 3.07 13.64
CA ARG A 457 5.89 2.86 13.26
C ARG A 457 4.92 3.80 13.97
N ASP A 458 5.04 3.96 15.29
CA ASP A 458 4.08 4.76 16.06
C ASP A 458 4.12 6.23 15.63
N ASP A 459 5.32 6.82 15.54
CA ASP A 459 5.50 8.18 15.02
C ASP A 459 5.01 8.34 13.56
N TYR A 460 5.20 7.31 12.72
CA TYR A 460 4.67 7.31 11.35
C TYR A 460 3.13 7.23 11.30
N PHE A 461 2.53 6.47 12.22
CA PHE A 461 1.08 6.34 12.36
C PHE A 461 0.46 7.63 12.90
N ASP A 462 1.08 8.28 13.88
CA ASP A 462 0.66 9.58 14.39
C ASP A 462 0.71 10.65 13.28
N LEU A 463 1.79 10.65 12.49
CA LEU A 463 1.92 11.54 11.33
C LEU A 463 0.84 11.25 10.28
N THR A 464 0.59 9.98 9.97
CA THR A 464 -0.46 9.57 9.04
C THR A 464 -1.84 9.98 9.54
N ASP A 465 -2.12 9.84 10.83
CA ASP A 465 -3.38 10.25 11.45
C ASP A 465 -3.64 11.76 11.31
N ASP A 466 -2.61 12.59 11.55
CA ASP A 466 -2.72 14.05 11.42
C ASP A 466 -3.15 14.46 10.00
N TYR A 467 -2.54 13.88 8.97
CA TYR A 467 -2.95 14.15 7.58
C TYR A 467 -4.30 13.54 7.22
N MET A 468 -4.64 12.35 7.73
CA MET A 468 -5.94 11.75 7.51
C MET A 468 -7.06 12.58 8.16
N ASP A 469 -6.91 13.06 9.40
CA ASP A 469 -7.87 13.98 10.03
C ASP A 469 -7.94 15.31 9.27
N TYR A 470 -6.80 15.83 8.81
CA TYR A 470 -6.77 17.04 8.01
C TYR A 470 -7.61 16.88 6.73
N MET A 471 -7.40 15.79 5.98
CA MET A 471 -8.07 15.48 4.71
C MET A 471 -9.45 14.85 4.87
N ARG A 472 -9.89 14.57 6.10
CA ARG A 472 -11.15 13.86 6.41
C ARG A 472 -11.20 12.42 5.87
N TYR A 473 -10.04 11.80 5.69
CA TYR A 473 -9.94 10.43 5.20
C TYR A 473 -10.35 9.43 6.28
N ARG A 474 -11.14 8.46 5.87
CA ARG A 474 -11.58 7.34 6.72
C ARG A 474 -10.86 6.03 6.37
N LEU A 475 -10.19 5.98 5.22
CA LEU A 475 -9.81 4.73 4.57
C LEU A 475 -8.36 4.79 4.11
N LEU A 476 -7.67 3.66 4.20
CA LEU A 476 -6.27 3.53 3.83
C LEU A 476 -6.05 2.24 3.04
N ARG A 477 -5.19 2.32 2.01
CA ARG A 477 -4.73 1.16 1.26
C ARG A 477 -3.32 0.75 1.65
N THR A 478 -3.02 -0.55 1.64
CA THR A 478 -1.65 -1.09 1.80
C THR A 478 -1.11 -1.74 0.53
N MET A 479 0.21 -1.85 0.43
CA MET A 479 0.91 -2.45 -0.72
C MET A 479 0.60 -3.94 -0.92
N ASN A 480 0.73 -4.74 0.15
CA ASN A 480 0.69 -6.20 0.08
C ASN A 480 -0.73 -6.77 0.17
N TYR A 481 -0.97 -7.89 -0.52
CA TYR A 481 -2.22 -8.65 -0.45
C TYR A 481 -2.26 -9.61 0.76
N ASP A 482 -1.90 -9.11 1.94
CA ASP A 482 -1.87 -9.88 3.18
C ASP A 482 -2.61 -9.13 4.29
N ARG A 483 -3.57 -9.81 4.92
CA ARG A 483 -4.33 -9.27 6.05
C ARG A 483 -3.45 -8.98 7.27
N PHE A 484 -2.40 -9.75 7.51
CA PHE A 484 -1.49 -9.55 8.64
C PHE A 484 -0.60 -8.32 8.46
N ASP A 485 -0.23 -7.99 7.22
CA ASP A 485 0.45 -6.74 6.89
C ASP A 485 -0.48 -5.53 7.02
N ALA A 486 -1.78 -5.73 6.80
CA ALA A 486 -2.80 -4.67 6.86
C ALA A 486 -3.28 -4.34 8.29
N ILE A 487 -3.38 -5.34 9.16
CA ILE A 487 -3.88 -5.21 10.54
C ILE A 487 -3.22 -4.07 11.32
N PRO A 488 -1.87 -3.89 11.32
CA PRO A 488 -1.24 -2.82 12.10
C PRO A 488 -1.80 -1.42 11.81
N TYR A 489 -2.18 -1.13 10.57
CA TYR A 489 -2.69 0.19 10.17
C TYR A 489 -4.07 0.50 10.74
N THR A 490 -4.81 -0.50 11.22
CA THR A 490 -6.07 -0.29 11.94
C THR A 490 -5.88 0.46 13.27
N ALA A 491 -4.64 0.51 13.81
CA ALA A 491 -4.31 1.27 15.01
C ALA A 491 -4.38 2.78 14.80
N ILE A 492 -4.27 3.27 13.55
CA ILE A 492 -4.37 4.70 13.22
C ILE A 492 -5.79 5.17 13.56
N PRO A 493 -5.97 6.20 14.41
CA PRO A 493 -7.28 6.64 14.89
C PRO A 493 -8.30 6.95 13.78
N SER A 494 -7.90 7.70 12.75
CA SER A 494 -8.75 8.10 11.61
C SER A 494 -9.10 6.96 10.66
N VAL A 495 -8.37 5.84 10.70
CA VAL A 495 -8.68 4.67 9.87
C VAL A 495 -9.93 3.98 10.40
N GLU A 496 -10.96 3.89 9.58
CA GLU A 496 -12.18 3.13 9.84
C GLU A 496 -12.23 1.78 9.10
N GLY A 497 -11.41 1.61 8.06
CA GLY A 497 -11.23 0.36 7.33
C GLY A 497 -9.95 0.37 6.47
N VAL A 498 -9.37 -0.81 6.26
CA VAL A 498 -8.11 -0.99 5.51
C VAL A 498 -8.33 -1.87 4.29
N PHE A 499 -7.78 -1.47 3.14
CA PHE A 499 -7.84 -2.21 1.89
C PHE A 499 -6.44 -2.73 1.53
N ALA A 500 -6.21 -4.03 1.68
CA ALA A 500 -4.94 -4.68 1.45
C ALA A 500 -4.72 -4.98 -0.04
N GLY A 501 -3.60 -4.54 -0.60
CA GLY A 501 -3.16 -4.86 -1.96
C GLY A 501 -3.27 -3.69 -2.95
N TYR A 502 -2.22 -3.52 -3.76
CA TYR A 502 -2.05 -2.40 -4.69
C TYR A 502 -3.10 -2.36 -5.81
N GLY A 503 -3.30 -3.47 -6.53
CA GLY A 503 -4.32 -3.60 -7.58
C GLY A 503 -3.93 -4.44 -8.80
N GLY A 504 -2.65 -4.82 -8.90
CA GLY A 504 -2.13 -5.70 -9.94
C GLY A 504 -2.59 -7.16 -9.82
N ALA A 505 -2.27 -7.96 -10.83
CA ALA A 505 -2.46 -9.41 -10.77
C ALA A 505 -1.44 -10.02 -9.79
N ASP A 506 -1.93 -10.61 -8.71
CA ASP A 506 -1.11 -11.30 -7.71
C ASP A 506 -1.60 -12.74 -7.54
N PRO A 507 -0.74 -13.75 -7.77
CA PRO A 507 -1.13 -15.16 -7.62
C PRO A 507 -1.40 -15.58 -6.17
N GLN A 508 -1.00 -14.77 -5.17
CA GLN A 508 -1.25 -15.03 -3.76
C GLN A 508 -2.64 -14.56 -3.31
N ARG A 509 -3.36 -13.78 -4.13
CA ARG A 509 -4.70 -13.31 -3.81
C ARG A 509 -5.70 -14.49 -3.73
N PRO A 510 -6.60 -14.50 -2.73
CA PRO A 510 -7.64 -15.53 -2.63
C PRO A 510 -8.61 -15.55 -3.82
N SER A 511 -9.27 -16.70 -4.02
CA SER A 511 -10.25 -16.89 -5.09
C SER A 511 -11.48 -15.99 -4.94
N VAL A 512 -12.04 -15.51 -6.05
CA VAL A 512 -13.34 -14.81 -6.07
C VAL A 512 -14.48 -15.70 -5.54
N ALA A 513 -14.34 -17.02 -5.65
CA ALA A 513 -15.35 -17.96 -5.16
C ALA A 513 -15.35 -18.11 -3.63
N ASP A 514 -14.28 -17.67 -2.95
CA ASP A 514 -14.13 -17.80 -1.50
C ASP A 514 -13.86 -16.44 -0.84
N LEU A 515 -14.95 -15.82 -0.36
CA LEU A 515 -14.90 -14.52 0.27
C LEU A 515 -14.48 -14.56 1.75
N THR A 516 -14.41 -15.76 2.34
CA THR A 516 -14.01 -15.92 3.75
C THR A 516 -12.51 -15.68 3.97
N GLU A 517 -11.72 -15.68 2.90
CA GLU A 517 -10.30 -15.33 2.94
C GLU A 517 -10.01 -13.88 2.52
N THR A 518 -11.04 -13.04 2.27
CA THR A 518 -10.83 -11.67 1.79
C THR A 518 -11.45 -10.57 2.64
N ASN A 519 -12.35 -10.90 3.58
CA ASN A 519 -13.05 -9.90 4.39
C ASN A 519 -12.91 -10.25 5.86
N PHE A 520 -12.43 -9.33 6.70
CA PHE A 520 -12.13 -9.58 8.11
C PHE A 520 -12.54 -8.41 8.98
N MET A 521 -12.82 -8.68 10.26
CA MET A 521 -12.93 -7.66 11.30
C MET A 521 -11.69 -7.70 12.21
N TYR A 522 -11.10 -6.55 12.49
CA TYR A 522 -10.04 -6.44 13.50
C TYR A 522 -10.33 -5.28 14.44
N LEU A 523 -10.61 -5.61 15.71
CA LEU A 523 -10.91 -4.63 16.77
C LEU A 523 -11.98 -3.60 16.35
N GLY A 524 -13.03 -4.07 15.68
CA GLY A 524 -14.15 -3.24 15.20
C GLY A 524 -13.92 -2.50 13.86
N LYS A 525 -12.77 -2.69 13.21
CA LYS A 525 -12.44 -2.10 11.91
C LYS A 525 -12.35 -3.18 10.81
N PRO A 526 -13.07 -3.03 9.68
CA PRO A 526 -12.95 -3.97 8.57
C PRO A 526 -11.57 -3.94 7.90
N VAL A 527 -11.11 -5.11 7.47
CA VAL A 527 -9.94 -5.30 6.62
C VAL A 527 -10.37 -6.10 5.40
N PHE A 528 -10.16 -5.54 4.21
CA PHE A 528 -10.50 -6.16 2.93
C PHE A 528 -9.24 -6.49 2.16
N ILE A 529 -9.15 -7.66 1.53
CA ILE A 529 -8.15 -7.93 0.49
C ILE A 529 -8.74 -7.49 -0.85
N ASN A 530 -8.03 -6.62 -1.56
CA ASN A 530 -8.47 -6.09 -2.85
C ASN A 530 -8.41 -7.16 -3.94
N TYR A 531 -9.41 -7.14 -4.83
CA TYR A 531 -9.35 -7.77 -6.13
C TYR A 531 -8.77 -6.80 -7.16
N SER A 532 -8.25 -7.35 -8.25
CA SER A 532 -7.84 -6.58 -9.42
C SER A 532 -9.02 -6.44 -10.36
N PHE A 533 -9.05 -5.39 -11.18
CA PHE A 533 -10.02 -5.32 -12.27
C PHE A 533 -9.88 -6.49 -13.27
N ALA A 534 -8.73 -7.18 -13.30
CA ALA A 534 -8.58 -8.43 -14.04
C ALA A 534 -9.55 -9.55 -13.57
N ASP A 535 -10.04 -9.48 -12.33
CA ASP A 535 -11.01 -10.44 -11.78
C ASP A 535 -12.47 -10.06 -12.09
N ALA A 536 -12.71 -8.93 -12.76
CA ALA A 536 -14.05 -8.37 -12.97
C ALA A 536 -15.04 -9.38 -13.56
N GLN A 537 -14.61 -10.18 -14.55
CA GLN A 537 -15.50 -11.20 -15.12
C GLN A 537 -15.86 -12.30 -14.11
N ALA A 538 -14.90 -12.77 -13.30
CA ALA A 538 -15.16 -13.76 -12.27
C ALA A 538 -16.09 -13.22 -11.17
N ILE A 539 -15.92 -11.93 -10.81
CA ILE A 539 -16.79 -11.26 -9.84
C ILE A 539 -18.21 -11.14 -10.39
N LYS A 540 -18.37 -10.74 -11.64
CA LYS A 540 -19.67 -10.65 -12.31
C LYS A 540 -20.39 -11.99 -12.39
N ASP A 541 -19.64 -13.07 -12.60
CA ASP A 541 -20.15 -14.44 -12.67
C ASP A 541 -20.29 -15.10 -11.29
N TYR A 542 -20.01 -14.38 -10.19
CA TYR A 542 -20.13 -14.89 -8.84
C TYR A 542 -21.56 -15.39 -8.56
N ASP A 543 -21.67 -16.69 -8.30
CA ASP A 543 -22.92 -17.39 -8.02
C ASP A 543 -22.99 -17.95 -6.59
N GLY A 544 -22.02 -17.57 -5.74
CA GLY A 544 -22.01 -17.90 -4.32
C GLY A 544 -23.19 -17.27 -3.55
N GLY A 545 -23.42 -17.76 -2.33
CA GLY A 545 -24.47 -17.24 -1.46
C GLY A 545 -24.20 -15.79 -1.02
N GLY A 546 -25.27 -15.03 -0.75
CA GLY A 546 -25.16 -13.70 -0.15
C GLY A 546 -25.02 -13.74 1.37
N PRO A 547 -24.48 -12.69 2.00
CA PRO A 547 -23.97 -11.46 1.37
C PRO A 547 -22.56 -11.64 0.80
N ALA A 548 -22.22 -10.81 -0.19
CA ALA A 548 -20.89 -10.78 -0.79
C ALA A 548 -20.35 -9.36 -0.82
N PHE A 549 -19.07 -9.19 -0.50
CA PHE A 549 -18.37 -7.91 -0.45
C PHE A 549 -17.13 -7.98 -1.33
N PHE A 550 -17.02 -7.07 -2.28
CA PHE A 550 -15.90 -6.97 -3.21
C PHE A 550 -15.30 -5.57 -3.17
N SER A 551 -14.03 -5.46 -2.80
CA SER A 551 -13.24 -4.26 -3.04
C SER A 551 -12.37 -4.48 -4.26
N VAL A 552 -12.51 -3.63 -5.28
CA VAL A 552 -11.79 -3.76 -6.55
C VAL A 552 -10.86 -2.57 -6.75
N ALA A 553 -9.59 -2.88 -6.97
CA ALA A 553 -8.56 -1.95 -7.37
C ALA A 553 -8.53 -1.83 -8.90
N ALA A 554 -8.81 -0.63 -9.40
CA ALA A 554 -8.85 -0.33 -10.82
C ALA A 554 -7.48 0.18 -11.29
N GLN A 555 -6.47 -0.70 -11.27
CA GLN A 555 -5.14 -0.32 -11.75
C GLN A 555 -5.14 -0.21 -13.28
N TYR A 556 -4.80 0.97 -13.80
CA TYR A 556 -4.70 1.24 -15.25
C TYR A 556 -5.98 0.90 -16.01
N VAL A 557 -7.13 1.23 -15.41
CA VAL A 557 -8.45 1.06 -16.04
C VAL A 557 -9.00 2.44 -16.36
N ASN A 558 -9.21 2.73 -17.64
CA ASN A 558 -9.90 3.96 -18.02
C ASN A 558 -11.34 3.94 -17.47
N THR A 559 -11.79 5.07 -16.92
CA THR A 559 -13.11 5.21 -16.29
C THR A 559 -14.28 4.81 -17.20
N GLU A 560 -14.21 4.99 -18.53
CA GLU A 560 -15.27 4.52 -19.46
C GLU A 560 -15.44 3.00 -19.42
N LEU A 561 -14.33 2.25 -19.40
CA LEU A 561 -14.37 0.78 -19.28
C LEU A 561 -14.93 0.33 -17.93
N LEU A 562 -14.59 1.08 -16.88
CA LEU A 562 -15.11 0.82 -15.54
C LEU A 562 -16.62 1.06 -15.48
N THR A 563 -17.12 2.17 -16.04
CA THR A 563 -18.56 2.47 -16.08
C THR A 563 -19.34 1.48 -16.94
N ASP A 564 -18.80 1.07 -18.10
CA ASP A 564 -19.40 0.03 -18.94
C ASP A 564 -19.50 -1.31 -18.20
N TYR A 565 -18.47 -1.67 -17.41
CA TYR A 565 -18.52 -2.86 -16.58
C TYR A 565 -19.60 -2.74 -15.50
N ILE A 566 -19.67 -1.61 -14.80
CA ILE A 566 -20.68 -1.34 -13.78
C ILE A 566 -22.10 -1.45 -14.35
N ASP A 567 -22.36 -0.85 -15.51
CA ASP A 567 -23.65 -0.93 -16.23
C ASP A 567 -24.05 -2.37 -16.56
N SER A 568 -23.05 -3.24 -16.73
CA SER A 568 -23.24 -4.64 -17.09
C SER A 568 -23.48 -5.57 -15.90
N LEU A 569 -23.35 -5.09 -14.66
CA LEU A 569 -23.52 -5.89 -13.44
C LEU A 569 -24.97 -6.38 -13.26
N PRO A 570 -25.18 -7.58 -12.71
CA PRO A 570 -26.52 -8.05 -12.35
C PRO A 570 -27.22 -7.14 -11.33
N ALA A 571 -28.56 -7.09 -11.35
CA ALA A 571 -29.34 -6.25 -10.42
C ALA A 571 -29.25 -6.65 -8.92
N SER A 572 -28.60 -7.77 -8.61
CA SER A 572 -28.24 -8.15 -7.25
C SER A 572 -27.05 -7.34 -6.70
N PHE A 573 -26.24 -6.76 -7.59
CA PHE A 573 -25.11 -5.92 -7.22
C PHE A 573 -25.57 -4.51 -6.82
N VAL A 574 -24.90 -3.96 -5.82
CA VAL A 574 -25.03 -2.58 -5.38
C VAL A 574 -23.62 -1.98 -5.40
N VAL A 575 -23.41 -1.01 -6.28
CA VAL A 575 -22.15 -0.26 -6.34
C VAL A 575 -22.13 0.77 -5.21
N VAL A 576 -21.07 0.75 -4.42
CA VAL A 576 -20.89 1.55 -3.21
C VAL A 576 -19.52 2.22 -3.19
N SER A 577 -19.41 3.35 -2.47
CA SER A 577 -18.08 3.86 -2.15
C SER A 577 -17.34 2.85 -1.24
N PRO A 578 -16.01 2.86 -1.18
CA PRO A 578 -15.27 2.06 -0.21
C PRO A 578 -15.67 2.36 1.25
N GLY A 579 -16.06 3.59 1.58
CA GLY A 579 -16.52 3.94 2.92
C GLY A 579 -17.91 3.38 3.23
N GLU A 580 -18.82 3.38 2.26
CA GLU A 580 -20.10 2.69 2.35
C GLU A 580 -19.92 1.17 2.45
N LEU A 581 -18.93 0.59 1.76
CA LEU A 581 -18.59 -0.84 1.88
C LEU A 581 -18.17 -1.18 3.32
N VAL A 582 -17.32 -0.35 3.94
CA VAL A 582 -16.94 -0.46 5.36
C VAL A 582 -18.17 -0.36 6.27
N ASP A 583 -19.05 0.61 6.06
CA ASP A 583 -20.23 0.81 6.89
C ASP A 583 -21.22 -0.36 6.78
N LEU A 584 -21.41 -0.91 5.58
CA LEU A 584 -22.24 -2.08 5.33
C LEU A 584 -21.64 -3.36 5.91
N TYR A 585 -20.31 -3.51 5.84
CA TYR A 585 -19.64 -4.66 6.44
C TYR A 585 -19.68 -4.63 7.97
N LYS A 586 -19.60 -3.45 8.59
CA LYS A 586 -19.87 -3.29 10.03
C LYS A 586 -21.29 -3.71 10.42
N GLN A 587 -22.30 -3.36 9.60
CA GLN A 587 -23.68 -3.82 9.81
C GLN A 587 -23.83 -5.33 9.63
N TYR A 588 -23.16 -5.91 8.64
CA TYR A 588 -23.07 -7.36 8.46
C TYR A 588 -22.44 -8.04 9.68
N ALA A 589 -21.33 -7.50 10.18
CA ALA A 589 -20.63 -8.04 11.32
C ALA A 589 -21.51 -8.03 12.58
N GLU A 590 -22.20 -6.92 12.86
CA GLU A 590 -23.17 -6.84 13.96
C GLU A 590 -24.32 -7.87 13.78
N ALA A 591 -24.84 -8.04 12.56
CA ALA A 591 -25.92 -8.98 12.30
C ALA A 591 -25.48 -10.46 12.36
N THR A 592 -24.18 -10.74 12.29
CA THR A 592 -23.63 -12.11 12.15
C THR A 592 -22.94 -12.58 13.43
N PHE A 593 -22.23 -11.68 14.11
CA PHE A 593 -21.37 -12.01 15.26
C PHE A 593 -21.94 -11.53 16.61
N SER A 594 -23.12 -10.90 16.61
CA SER A 594 -23.84 -10.49 17.82
C SER A 594 -25.24 -11.13 17.90
N ASP A 595 -25.84 -11.12 19.10
CA ASP A 595 -27.12 -11.80 19.42
C ASP A 595 -27.07 -13.30 19.06
N ILE A 596 -25.92 -13.94 19.27
CA ILE A 596 -25.67 -15.32 18.83
C ILE A 596 -26.30 -16.36 19.77
N ASP A 597 -26.85 -17.43 19.18
CA ASP A 597 -27.23 -18.64 19.92
C ASP A 597 -26.04 -19.61 20.04
N ALA A 598 -25.23 -19.70 18.98
CA ALA A 598 -24.04 -20.54 18.89
C ALA A 598 -23.05 -19.94 17.88
N ALA A 599 -21.78 -20.29 18.02
CA ALA A 599 -20.72 -19.92 17.09
C ALA A 599 -19.62 -20.98 17.07
N GLY A 600 -18.81 -21.00 16.02
CA GLY A 600 -17.60 -21.81 15.99
C GLY A 600 -16.62 -21.26 14.97
N PHE A 601 -15.33 -21.23 15.32
CA PHE A 601 -14.28 -20.76 14.41
C PHE A 601 -12.92 -21.39 14.72
N LEU A 602 -12.03 -21.35 13.73
CA LEU A 602 -10.61 -21.63 13.90
C LEU A 602 -9.89 -20.36 14.34
N ALA A 603 -8.99 -20.48 15.31
CA ALA A 603 -8.30 -19.36 15.92
C ALA A 603 -7.00 -19.02 15.17
N SER A 604 -7.08 -18.77 13.85
CA SER A 604 -5.97 -18.46 12.94
C SER A 604 -6.13 -17.13 12.19
N PHE A 605 -6.93 -16.23 12.75
CA PHE A 605 -7.47 -15.02 12.16
C PHE A 605 -8.27 -15.29 10.88
N THR A 606 -9.25 -16.20 10.99
CA THR A 606 -10.25 -16.49 9.95
C THR A 606 -11.35 -15.43 9.93
N HIS A 607 -12.14 -15.35 8.84
CA HIS A 607 -13.35 -14.51 8.81
C HIS A 607 -14.26 -14.75 10.02
N ASP A 608 -14.53 -16.02 10.32
CA ASP A 608 -15.44 -16.43 11.38
C ASP A 608 -14.90 -16.13 12.80
N GLU A 609 -13.57 -16.11 13.00
CA GLU A 609 -12.97 -15.64 14.26
C GLU A 609 -12.99 -14.12 14.36
N SER A 610 -12.69 -13.45 13.25
CA SER A 610 -12.37 -12.01 13.20
C SER A 610 -13.49 -11.15 13.81
N GLY A 611 -14.74 -11.56 13.63
CA GLY A 611 -15.92 -10.90 14.19
C GLY A 611 -16.01 -10.89 15.72
N TYR A 612 -15.34 -11.81 16.41
CA TYR A 612 -15.39 -11.94 17.87
C TYR A 612 -14.19 -11.28 18.57
N LEU A 613 -13.17 -10.82 17.83
CA LEU A 613 -11.96 -10.25 18.43
C LEU A 613 -12.21 -8.86 19.02
N TYR A 614 -12.07 -8.75 20.34
CA TYR A 614 -12.35 -7.52 21.10
C TYR A 614 -11.08 -6.75 21.49
N ALA A 615 -10.01 -7.46 21.86
CA ALA A 615 -8.72 -6.87 22.19
C ALA A 615 -7.59 -7.81 21.78
N ASP A 616 -6.47 -7.26 21.33
CA ASP A 616 -5.25 -8.00 20.98
C ASP A 616 -4.04 -7.25 21.53
N ASP A 617 -3.53 -7.73 22.66
CA ASP A 617 -2.42 -7.15 23.41
C ASP A 617 -1.11 -7.89 23.08
N GLY A 618 -0.84 -8.08 21.78
CA GLY A 618 0.40 -8.68 21.28
C GLY A 618 0.35 -10.19 21.05
N SER A 619 -0.83 -10.76 20.81
CA SER A 619 -0.93 -12.13 20.31
C SER A 619 -0.42 -12.22 18.86
N PHE A 620 -0.15 -13.44 18.41
CA PHE A 620 0.27 -13.70 17.02
C PHE A 620 -0.28 -15.03 16.51
N ILE A 621 -0.28 -15.23 15.19
CA ILE A 621 -0.64 -16.51 14.58
C ILE A 621 0.62 -17.33 14.33
N ALA A 622 0.74 -18.48 14.98
CA ALA A 622 1.85 -19.41 14.81
C ALA A 622 1.58 -20.33 13.61
N ASP A 623 2.55 -20.40 12.69
CA ASP A 623 2.54 -21.25 11.49
C ASP A 623 1.27 -21.13 10.61
N GLY A 624 0.53 -20.02 10.74
CA GLY A 624 -0.75 -19.80 10.04
C GLY A 624 -1.93 -20.65 10.56
N ASP A 625 -1.77 -21.34 11.68
CA ASP A 625 -2.71 -22.39 12.14
C ASP A 625 -3.45 -22.02 13.43
N HIS A 626 -2.82 -21.30 14.35
CA HIS A 626 -3.40 -21.06 15.68
C HIS A 626 -2.86 -19.79 16.34
N ARG A 627 -3.62 -19.22 17.26
CA ARG A 627 -3.28 -17.98 17.96
C ARG A 627 -2.51 -18.28 19.24
N VAL A 628 -1.44 -17.53 19.44
CA VAL A 628 -0.52 -17.67 20.57
C VAL A 628 -0.40 -16.37 21.35
N ALA A 629 -0.30 -16.48 22.67
CA ALA A 629 0.04 -15.38 23.55
C ALA A 629 1.18 -15.80 24.47
N ASP A 630 2.36 -15.23 24.26
CA ASP A 630 3.56 -15.51 25.04
C ASP A 630 3.93 -14.34 25.95
N GLY A 631 4.46 -14.66 27.13
CA GLY A 631 4.94 -13.65 28.07
C GLY A 631 3.80 -12.78 28.59
N ALA A 632 3.88 -11.46 28.36
CA ALA A 632 2.83 -10.53 28.78
C ALA A 632 1.68 -10.40 27.76
N ALA A 633 1.77 -11.07 26.61
CA ALA A 633 0.75 -10.99 25.58
C ALA A 633 -0.59 -11.59 26.05
N SER A 634 -1.67 -11.07 25.50
CA SER A 634 -3.00 -11.67 25.63
C SER A 634 -3.90 -11.24 24.48
N TRP A 635 -5.01 -11.95 24.27
CA TRP A 635 -6.10 -11.45 23.45
C TRP A 635 -7.44 -11.79 24.09
N THR A 636 -8.49 -11.08 23.68
CA THR A 636 -9.84 -11.22 24.22
C THR A 636 -10.85 -11.39 23.11
N TYR A 637 -11.69 -12.42 23.22
CA TYR A 637 -12.94 -12.51 22.46
C TYR A 637 -14.11 -11.91 23.24
N ARG A 638 -15.06 -11.33 22.52
CA ARG A 638 -16.37 -10.89 23.03
C ARG A 638 -17.46 -11.75 22.38
N PHE A 639 -18.31 -12.34 23.21
CA PHE A 639 -19.49 -13.08 22.77
C PHE A 639 -20.74 -12.34 23.26
N ASP A 640 -21.51 -11.78 22.33
CA ASP A 640 -22.82 -11.20 22.61
C ASP A 640 -23.90 -12.25 22.34
N LEU A 641 -24.36 -12.91 23.40
CA LEU A 641 -25.35 -13.97 23.27
C LEU A 641 -26.77 -13.42 23.14
N ALA A 642 -27.66 -14.22 22.57
CA ALA A 642 -29.06 -13.90 22.48
C ALA A 642 -29.62 -13.44 23.82
N ASN A 643 -30.46 -12.40 23.84
CA ASN A 643 -31.05 -11.87 25.09
C ASN A 643 -31.81 -12.94 25.91
N THR A 644 -32.27 -14.01 25.24
CA THR A 644 -32.94 -15.17 25.85
C THR A 644 -32.00 -16.27 26.33
N ALA A 645 -30.68 -16.16 26.10
CA ALA A 645 -29.71 -17.18 26.44
C ALA A 645 -29.68 -17.46 27.96
N ALA A 646 -29.79 -18.74 28.27
CA ALA A 646 -29.74 -19.28 29.63
C ALA A 646 -28.53 -20.18 29.88
N SER A 647 -27.80 -20.55 28.81
CA SER A 647 -26.61 -21.38 28.85
C SER A 647 -25.49 -20.77 28.01
N LEU A 648 -24.26 -20.98 28.45
CA LEU A 648 -23.04 -20.67 27.71
C LEU A 648 -22.03 -21.80 27.93
N ASP A 649 -21.96 -22.72 26.98
CA ASP A 649 -20.96 -23.78 26.94
C ASP A 649 -19.85 -23.36 25.98
N LEU A 650 -18.63 -23.19 26.49
CA LEU A 650 -17.46 -22.82 25.69
C LEU A 650 -16.53 -24.02 25.54
N LYS A 651 -16.33 -24.47 24.30
CA LYS A 651 -15.38 -25.51 23.93
C LYS A 651 -14.13 -24.89 23.32
N LEU A 652 -12.96 -25.29 23.79
CA LEU A 652 -11.67 -24.75 23.37
C LEU A 652 -10.76 -25.87 22.92
N ASP A 653 -10.18 -25.77 21.74
CA ASP A 653 -9.04 -26.61 21.36
C ASP A 653 -7.76 -25.86 21.67
N ILE A 654 -7.14 -26.20 22.79
CA ILE A 654 -6.11 -25.37 23.42
C ILE A 654 -4.96 -26.23 23.92
N ALA A 655 -3.75 -25.66 23.86
CA ALA A 655 -2.51 -26.29 24.30
C ALA A 655 -1.57 -25.28 24.98
N ASN A 656 -0.41 -25.79 25.40
CA ASN A 656 0.67 -25.06 26.07
C ASN A 656 0.25 -24.49 27.43
N ASN A 657 0.99 -23.50 27.95
CA ASN A 657 0.80 -22.97 29.29
C ASN A 657 -0.32 -21.90 29.33
N TYR A 658 -1.52 -22.29 28.91
CA TYR A 658 -2.64 -21.37 28.79
C TYR A 658 -3.19 -20.89 30.14
N LYS A 659 -3.67 -19.65 30.14
CA LYS A 659 -4.55 -19.07 31.16
C LYS A 659 -5.80 -18.51 30.47
N VAL A 660 -6.98 -18.96 30.89
CA VAL A 660 -8.28 -18.51 30.38
C VAL A 660 -9.01 -17.76 31.48
N GLU A 661 -9.38 -16.52 31.19
CA GLU A 661 -10.09 -15.62 32.10
C GLU A 661 -11.38 -15.13 31.49
N VAL A 662 -12.42 -14.98 32.32
CA VAL A 662 -13.76 -14.58 31.88
C VAL A 662 -14.20 -13.32 32.61
N SER A 663 -14.91 -12.45 31.90
CA SER A 663 -15.47 -11.20 32.43
C SER A 663 -16.84 -10.91 31.81
N THR A 664 -17.65 -10.10 32.50
CA THR A 664 -18.92 -9.55 31.96
C THR A 664 -18.83 -8.05 31.69
N ASP A 665 -17.71 -7.41 32.04
CA ASP A 665 -17.52 -5.95 31.94
C ASP A 665 -16.15 -5.56 31.37
N ALA A 666 -15.37 -6.55 30.91
CA ALA A 666 -13.98 -6.43 30.43
C ALA A 666 -12.99 -5.79 31.43
N ALA A 667 -13.39 -5.59 32.69
CA ALA A 667 -12.58 -4.93 33.72
C ALA A 667 -12.28 -5.87 34.90
N ASN A 668 -13.28 -6.67 35.31
CA ASN A 668 -13.19 -7.62 36.40
C ASN A 668 -13.09 -9.04 35.84
N TRP A 669 -11.94 -9.67 36.05
CA TRP A 669 -11.59 -10.95 35.43
C TRP A 669 -11.57 -12.08 36.46
N THR A 670 -12.14 -13.23 36.10
CA THR A 670 -12.10 -14.47 36.88
C THR A 670 -11.39 -15.53 36.08
N THR A 671 -10.41 -16.22 36.67
CA THR A 671 -9.71 -17.33 36.00
C THR A 671 -10.57 -18.59 36.04
N GLU A 672 -10.95 -19.09 34.86
CA GLU A 672 -11.77 -20.30 34.70
C GLU A 672 -10.93 -21.54 34.37
N ALA A 673 -9.80 -21.35 33.68
CA ALA A 673 -8.89 -22.44 33.39
C ALA A 673 -7.43 -22.00 33.39
N VAL A 674 -6.56 -22.89 33.84
CA VAL A 674 -5.10 -22.77 33.77
C VAL A 674 -4.53 -24.12 33.36
N ALA A 675 -3.49 -24.14 32.55
CA ALA A 675 -2.77 -25.35 32.22
C ALA A 675 -2.29 -26.06 33.51
N PRO A 676 -2.41 -27.40 33.60
CA PRO A 676 -2.05 -28.14 34.81
C PRO A 676 -0.53 -28.19 35.06
N ALA A 677 0.26 -27.89 34.03
CA ALA A 677 1.70 -27.82 34.06
C ALA A 677 2.19 -26.84 32.98
N ASP A 678 3.41 -26.38 33.16
CA ASP A 678 4.14 -25.54 32.21
C ASP A 678 4.66 -26.43 31.05
N ILE A 679 3.96 -26.37 29.91
CA ILE A 679 4.17 -27.24 28.74
C ILE A 679 4.42 -26.38 27.50
N HIS A 680 5.46 -26.71 26.73
CA HIS A 680 6.01 -25.88 25.65
C HIS A 680 5.96 -26.55 24.26
N ASP A 681 5.36 -27.75 24.15
CA ASP A 681 5.43 -28.59 22.95
C ASP A 681 4.04 -29.04 22.43
N ALA A 682 2.98 -28.37 22.90
CA ALA A 682 1.58 -28.68 22.65
C ALA A 682 1.16 -30.11 23.02
N SER A 683 1.99 -30.85 23.77
CA SER A 683 1.68 -32.23 24.15
C SER A 683 0.43 -32.34 25.02
N ASN A 684 0.05 -31.26 25.70
CA ASN A 684 -1.17 -31.12 26.48
C ASN A 684 -2.39 -30.62 25.68
N ARG A 685 -2.31 -30.52 24.35
CA ARG A 685 -3.45 -30.08 23.51
C ARG A 685 -4.69 -30.92 23.81
N VAL A 686 -5.79 -30.23 24.10
CA VAL A 686 -7.03 -30.85 24.57
C VAL A 686 -8.24 -30.05 24.09
N ALA A 687 -9.38 -30.73 23.91
CA ALA A 687 -10.68 -30.10 23.86
C ALA A 687 -11.16 -29.84 25.31
N LEU A 688 -11.07 -28.59 25.75
CA LEU A 688 -11.49 -28.13 27.07
C LEU A 688 -12.93 -27.60 27.00
N ASP A 689 -13.82 -28.20 27.78
CA ASP A 689 -15.21 -27.75 27.93
C ASP A 689 -15.36 -26.91 29.21
N LEU A 690 -15.91 -25.69 29.08
CA LEU A 690 -16.18 -24.77 30.18
C LEU A 690 -17.67 -24.39 30.20
N ASP A 691 -18.36 -24.71 31.30
CA ASP A 691 -19.72 -24.20 31.56
C ASP A 691 -19.63 -22.79 32.15
N LEU A 692 -19.86 -21.79 31.32
CA LEU A 692 -19.85 -20.37 31.68
C LEU A 692 -21.26 -19.81 31.89
N SER A 693 -22.30 -20.66 32.00
CA SER A 693 -23.69 -20.23 32.12
C SER A 693 -23.95 -19.32 33.33
N SER A 694 -23.12 -19.42 34.38
CA SER A 694 -23.21 -18.54 35.55
C SER A 694 -22.96 -17.06 35.22
N TYR A 695 -22.15 -16.76 34.21
CA TYR A 695 -21.84 -15.41 33.73
C TYR A 695 -23.02 -14.73 33.01
N LEU A 696 -24.07 -15.49 32.67
CA LEU A 696 -25.31 -14.96 32.13
C LEU A 696 -26.29 -14.52 33.22
N THR A 697 -26.02 -14.82 34.49
CA THR A 697 -26.89 -14.48 35.62
C THR A 697 -26.57 -13.08 36.13
N SER A 698 -27.58 -12.21 36.23
CA SER A 698 -27.40 -10.78 36.57
C SER A 698 -26.55 -9.99 35.55
N ASN A 699 -26.40 -10.54 34.35
CA ASN A 699 -25.82 -9.90 33.18
C ASN A 699 -26.95 -9.66 32.16
N PRO A 700 -27.61 -8.49 32.18
CA PRO A 700 -28.76 -8.21 31.33
C PRO A 700 -28.38 -8.13 29.85
N ASP A 701 -27.15 -7.72 29.53
CA ASP A 701 -26.66 -7.54 28.17
C ASP A 701 -26.22 -8.86 27.53
N LYS A 702 -26.05 -9.91 28.34
CA LYS A 702 -25.61 -11.26 27.92
C LYS A 702 -24.28 -11.29 27.18
N THR A 703 -23.50 -10.22 27.29
CA THR A 703 -22.14 -10.14 26.78
C THR A 703 -21.16 -10.81 27.74
N VAL A 704 -20.31 -11.68 27.22
CA VAL A 704 -19.22 -12.34 27.96
C VAL A 704 -17.91 -12.16 27.22
N TYR A 705 -16.87 -11.77 27.94
CA TYR A 705 -15.51 -11.61 27.43
C TYR A 705 -14.65 -12.78 27.89
N VAL A 706 -13.86 -13.34 27.00
CA VAL A 706 -12.94 -14.45 27.30
C VAL A 706 -11.54 -14.06 26.86
N ARG A 707 -10.62 -13.94 27.82
CA ARG A 707 -9.22 -13.59 27.60
C ARG A 707 -8.33 -14.81 27.73
N PHE A 708 -7.38 -14.91 26.79
CA PHE A 708 -6.36 -15.93 26.76
C PHE A 708 -5.00 -15.28 26.94
N GLY A 709 -4.15 -15.88 27.76
CA GLY A 709 -2.79 -15.40 28.00
C GLY A 709 -1.89 -16.50 28.55
N ASP A 710 -0.69 -16.09 28.92
CA ASP A 710 0.33 -16.98 29.49
C ASP A 710 0.11 -17.19 31.01
N ALA A 711 0.07 -18.44 31.45
CA ALA A 711 0.01 -18.80 32.86
C ALA A 711 1.34 -18.58 33.59
N SER A 712 2.47 -18.58 32.86
CA SER A 712 3.82 -18.26 33.34
C SER A 712 4.46 -17.19 32.44
N PRO A 713 4.11 -15.90 32.58
CA PRO A 713 4.56 -14.80 31.70
C PRO A 713 6.08 -14.57 31.56
N THR A 714 6.92 -15.37 32.20
CA THR A 714 8.38 -15.21 32.26
C THR A 714 9.16 -16.17 31.37
N ASP A 715 8.55 -17.23 30.84
CA ASP A 715 9.23 -18.22 29.99
C ASP A 715 8.90 -18.09 28.50
N GLY A 716 7.80 -17.40 28.16
CA GLY A 716 7.44 -17.08 26.79
C GLY A 716 6.76 -18.23 26.05
N TRP A 717 5.96 -19.03 26.75
CA TRP A 717 5.25 -20.19 26.18
C TRP A 717 3.81 -20.26 26.70
N GLY A 718 2.96 -19.30 26.34
CA GLY A 718 1.62 -19.19 26.91
C GLY A 718 0.55 -19.98 26.15
N ALA A 719 -0.64 -19.40 26.01
CA ALA A 719 -1.77 -20.11 25.41
C ALA A 719 -1.59 -20.32 23.91
N SER A 720 -1.77 -21.56 23.43
CA SER A 720 -1.94 -21.87 22.01
C SER A 720 -3.37 -22.33 21.74
N LEU A 721 -4.18 -21.47 21.11
CA LEU A 721 -5.59 -21.75 20.82
C LEU A 721 -5.80 -22.00 19.32
N PHE A 722 -6.34 -23.16 18.99
CA PHE A 722 -6.55 -23.61 17.62
C PHE A 722 -8.00 -23.44 17.15
N GLY A 723 -8.96 -23.49 18.07
CA GLY A 723 -10.37 -23.34 17.71
C GLY A 723 -11.30 -23.18 18.91
N VAL A 724 -12.47 -22.62 18.64
CA VAL A 724 -13.50 -22.29 19.63
C VAL A 724 -14.86 -22.78 19.14
N GLY A 725 -15.67 -23.31 20.06
CA GLY A 725 -17.10 -23.56 19.89
C GLY A 725 -17.87 -22.91 21.03
N VAL A 726 -18.92 -22.16 20.72
CA VAL A 726 -19.82 -21.49 21.66
C VAL A 726 -21.20 -22.12 21.51
N ASN A 727 -21.74 -22.75 22.56
CA ASN A 727 -23.00 -23.50 22.55
C ASN A 727 -23.09 -24.52 21.39
N GLY A 728 -21.94 -25.02 20.96
CA GLY A 728 -21.76 -25.84 19.77
C GLY A 728 -20.41 -26.52 19.78
N ASP A 729 -20.11 -27.24 18.69
CA ASP A 729 -18.81 -27.87 18.51
C ASP A 729 -17.81 -26.89 17.89
N ILE A 730 -16.53 -27.13 18.15
CA ILE A 730 -15.45 -26.46 17.43
C ILE A 730 -15.58 -26.88 15.97
N PRO A 731 -15.56 -25.95 14.99
CA PRO A 731 -15.57 -26.33 13.58
C PRO A 731 -14.45 -27.31 13.31
N GLN A 732 -14.73 -28.27 12.42
CA GLN A 732 -13.73 -29.24 12.02
C GLN A 732 -12.54 -28.50 11.38
N THR A 733 -11.44 -28.34 12.12
CA THR A 733 -10.11 -28.22 11.53
C THR A 733 -9.91 -29.45 10.64
N ALA A 734 -9.12 -29.36 9.57
CA ALA A 734 -8.71 -30.53 8.76
C ALA A 734 -8.66 -31.79 9.63
N ASP A 735 -9.45 -32.80 9.26
CA ASP A 735 -9.70 -34.01 10.03
C ASP A 735 -8.45 -34.39 10.80
N ARG A 736 -8.50 -34.31 12.14
CA ARG A 736 -7.29 -34.46 12.98
C ARG A 736 -6.68 -35.85 12.90
N TRP A 737 -7.27 -36.73 12.11
CA TRP A 737 -6.85 -38.08 11.84
C TRP A 737 -6.31 -38.26 10.40
N LEU A 738 -6.30 -37.25 9.52
CA LEU A 738 -5.82 -37.38 8.13
C LEU A 738 -5.11 -36.15 7.55
N LEU A 739 -4.36 -36.35 6.46
CA LEU A 739 -3.76 -35.34 5.60
C LEU A 739 -4.09 -35.61 4.13
N THR A 740 -4.75 -34.67 3.46
CA THR A 740 -4.92 -34.72 2.00
C THR A 740 -3.69 -34.18 1.26
N ALA A 741 -3.61 -34.40 -0.04
CA ALA A 741 -2.52 -33.90 -0.87
C ALA A 741 -2.26 -32.39 -0.67
N GLY A 742 -1.00 -32.02 -0.43
CA GLY A 742 -0.54 -30.67 -0.12
C GLY A 742 -0.55 -30.31 1.37
N LYS A 743 -1.24 -31.07 2.23
CA LYS A 743 -1.27 -30.82 3.69
C LYS A 743 -0.06 -31.42 4.40
N GLN A 744 0.39 -30.75 5.46
CA GLN A 744 1.58 -31.12 6.21
C GLN A 744 1.39 -31.11 7.73
N LEU A 745 2.27 -31.83 8.43
CA LEU A 745 2.52 -31.76 9.87
C LEU A 745 3.91 -31.17 10.10
N GLY A 746 4.03 -30.16 10.96
CA GLY A 746 5.31 -29.64 11.47
C GLY A 746 5.83 -30.40 12.70
N SER A 747 7.03 -30.05 13.15
CA SER A 747 7.59 -30.58 14.41
C SER A 747 6.69 -30.28 15.60
N GLY A 748 6.46 -31.28 16.45
CA GLY A 748 5.55 -31.22 17.60
C GLY A 748 4.08 -31.46 17.25
N GLN A 749 3.69 -31.32 15.98
CA GLN A 749 2.32 -31.58 15.55
C GLN A 749 2.03 -33.07 15.46
N PHE A 750 0.74 -33.42 15.61
CA PHE A 750 0.29 -34.80 15.57
C PHE A 750 -1.10 -34.93 14.95
N LEU A 751 -1.37 -36.10 14.39
CA LEU A 751 -2.71 -36.59 14.09
C LEU A 751 -3.18 -37.49 15.23
N VAL A 752 -4.47 -37.57 15.49
CA VAL A 752 -5.13 -38.41 16.48
C VAL A 752 -6.24 -39.21 15.82
N ALA A 753 -6.29 -40.52 16.06
CA ALA A 753 -7.37 -41.36 15.57
C ALA A 753 -8.74 -40.90 16.12
N PRO A 754 -9.86 -41.07 15.39
CA PRO A 754 -11.18 -40.60 15.83
C PRO A 754 -11.61 -41.05 17.24
N SER A 755 -11.20 -42.24 17.67
CA SER A 755 -11.43 -42.79 19.02
C SER A 755 -10.61 -42.15 20.13
N GLY A 756 -9.58 -41.35 19.79
CA GLY A 756 -8.56 -40.89 20.73
C GLY A 756 -7.62 -41.99 21.22
N GLY A 757 -7.68 -43.20 20.65
CA GLY A 757 -6.88 -44.34 21.08
C GLY A 757 -5.42 -44.29 20.64
N TYR A 758 -5.10 -43.51 19.60
CA TYR A 758 -3.78 -43.45 18.97
C TYR A 758 -3.48 -42.05 18.45
N ASN A 759 -2.19 -41.68 18.42
CA ASN A 759 -1.73 -40.44 17.81
C ASN A 759 -0.41 -40.61 17.05
N LEU A 760 -0.29 -40.00 15.88
CA LEU A 760 0.92 -39.97 15.06
C LEU A 760 1.59 -38.61 15.20
N THR A 761 2.81 -38.58 15.73
CA THR A 761 3.52 -37.34 16.07
C THR A 761 4.80 -37.19 15.27
N LEU A 762 5.04 -36.01 14.71
CA LEU A 762 6.35 -35.66 14.15
C LEU A 762 7.21 -35.01 15.24
N GLN A 763 8.23 -35.70 15.72
CA GLN A 763 9.08 -35.23 16.81
C GLN A 763 10.08 -34.17 16.33
N SER A 764 10.61 -33.37 17.28
CA SER A 764 11.60 -32.31 17.02
C SER A 764 12.96 -32.80 16.50
N ASP A 765 13.18 -34.11 16.45
CA ASP A 765 14.36 -34.75 15.87
C ASP A 765 14.07 -35.38 14.50
N GLY A 766 12.88 -35.16 13.94
CA GLY A 766 12.46 -35.69 12.63
C GLY A 766 11.92 -37.11 12.66
N ASN A 767 11.89 -37.77 13.82
CA ASN A 767 11.27 -39.08 13.96
C ASN A 767 9.74 -38.96 13.93
N LEU A 768 9.08 -39.78 13.12
CA LEU A 768 7.62 -39.83 13.03
C LEU A 768 7.13 -41.06 13.78
N VAL A 769 6.33 -40.87 14.83
CA VAL A 769 6.04 -41.92 15.82
C VAL A 769 4.53 -42.08 16.01
N LEU A 770 4.01 -43.28 15.83
CA LEU A 770 2.66 -43.64 16.24
C LEU A 770 2.68 -44.13 17.69
N TYR A 771 1.85 -43.51 18.51
CA TYR A 771 1.69 -43.75 19.93
C TYR A 771 0.29 -44.27 20.24
N SER A 772 0.16 -45.10 21.27
CA SER A 772 -1.13 -45.36 21.91
C SER A 772 -1.44 -44.22 22.88
N GLY A 773 -2.67 -43.72 22.87
CA GLY A 773 -3.13 -42.58 23.67
C GLY A 773 -3.55 -41.38 22.81
N PRO A 774 -4.22 -40.39 23.41
CA PRO A 774 -4.90 -39.32 22.65
C PRO A 774 -3.96 -38.23 22.13
N ASN A 775 -2.74 -38.12 22.66
CA ASN A 775 -1.74 -37.13 22.28
C ASN A 775 -0.34 -37.57 22.77
N PRO A 776 0.73 -36.84 22.40
CA PRO A 776 2.09 -37.14 22.84
C PRO A 776 2.27 -37.13 24.37
N ALA A 777 1.60 -36.27 25.14
CA ALA A 777 1.80 -36.22 26.60
C ALA A 777 1.17 -37.41 27.32
N GLN A 778 0.02 -37.87 26.82
CA GLN A 778 -0.78 -38.93 27.43
C GLN A 778 -0.57 -40.26 26.73
N ASN A 779 0.51 -40.39 25.95
CA ASN A 779 0.81 -41.65 25.31
C ASN A 779 1.15 -42.74 26.34
N THR A 780 0.70 -43.96 26.09
CA THR A 780 0.95 -45.13 26.93
C THR A 780 1.96 -46.10 26.32
N GLY A 781 2.56 -45.74 25.18
CA GLY A 781 3.58 -46.54 24.51
C GLY A 781 3.67 -46.28 23.01
N VAL A 782 4.85 -46.51 22.45
CA VAL A 782 5.12 -46.48 21.01
C VAL A 782 4.50 -47.72 20.35
N VAL A 783 3.68 -47.51 19.33
CA VAL A 783 3.14 -48.57 18.46
C VAL A 783 4.05 -48.77 17.26
N TRP A 784 4.50 -47.69 16.63
CA TRP A 784 5.41 -47.69 15.49
C TRP A 784 6.22 -46.40 15.40
N GLN A 785 7.34 -46.43 14.66
CA GLN A 785 8.12 -45.24 14.33
C GLN A 785 8.84 -45.38 12.99
N SER A 786 9.09 -44.25 12.31
CA SER A 786 9.84 -44.19 11.06
C SER A 786 11.31 -44.59 11.25
N GLY A 787 11.87 -44.35 12.45
CA GLY A 787 13.27 -44.63 12.78
C GLY A 787 14.27 -43.70 12.09
N ALA A 788 13.78 -42.62 11.46
CA ALA A 788 14.58 -41.61 10.79
C ALA A 788 14.82 -40.42 11.73
N THR A 789 15.82 -40.54 12.60
CA THR A 789 16.18 -39.52 13.58
C THR A 789 17.35 -38.67 13.10
N GLY A 790 17.16 -37.36 13.05
CA GLY A 790 18.18 -36.34 12.80
C GLY A 790 18.64 -35.64 14.09
N THR A 791 19.17 -34.43 13.95
CA THR A 791 19.45 -33.54 15.10
C THR A 791 18.20 -32.76 15.48
N THR A 792 18.07 -32.31 16.72
CA THR A 792 17.00 -31.37 17.10
C THR A 792 16.92 -30.17 16.13
N GLY A 793 15.73 -29.84 15.64
CA GLY A 793 15.49 -28.76 14.69
C GLY A 793 14.08 -28.82 14.08
N SER A 794 13.82 -28.02 13.06
CA SER A 794 12.53 -28.01 12.36
C SER A 794 12.45 -29.11 11.30
N TYR A 795 11.33 -29.83 11.30
CA TYR A 795 10.97 -30.88 10.36
C TYR A 795 9.51 -30.73 9.96
N PHE A 796 9.17 -31.21 8.77
CA PHE A 796 7.78 -31.31 8.31
C PHE A 796 7.53 -32.65 7.61
N ALA A 797 6.32 -33.18 7.75
CA ALA A 797 5.80 -34.34 7.04
C ALA A 797 4.68 -33.90 6.12
N ILE A 798 4.69 -34.26 4.84
CA ILE A 798 3.72 -33.78 3.85
C ILE A 798 3.14 -34.95 3.05
N MET A 799 1.83 -34.91 2.81
CA MET A 799 1.18 -35.77 1.83
C MET A 799 1.32 -35.10 0.46
N GLN A 800 2.20 -35.59 -0.40
CA GLN A 800 2.52 -34.97 -1.68
C GLN A 800 1.47 -35.30 -2.75
N SER A 801 1.35 -34.44 -3.76
CA SER A 801 0.40 -34.60 -4.88
C SER A 801 0.69 -35.80 -5.80
N ASP A 802 1.89 -36.38 -5.70
CA ASP A 802 2.25 -37.60 -6.42
C ASP A 802 1.81 -38.89 -5.68
N GLY A 803 1.16 -38.75 -4.52
CA GLY A 803 0.69 -39.86 -3.69
C GLY A 803 1.70 -40.35 -2.66
N ASN A 804 2.82 -39.64 -2.47
CA ASN A 804 3.84 -40.00 -1.48
C ASN A 804 3.67 -39.24 -0.16
N PHE A 805 3.78 -39.92 0.97
CA PHE A 805 3.86 -39.27 2.28
C PHE A 805 5.32 -39.22 2.74
N VAL A 806 5.85 -38.01 2.99
CA VAL A 806 7.30 -37.79 3.13
C VAL A 806 7.64 -36.85 4.27
N VAL A 807 8.68 -37.18 5.04
CA VAL A 807 9.27 -36.34 6.08
C VAL A 807 10.56 -35.70 5.55
N TYR A 808 10.68 -34.39 5.77
CA TYR A 808 11.84 -33.57 5.42
C TYR A 808 12.31 -32.74 6.63
N LYS A 809 13.55 -32.28 6.57
CA LYS A 809 14.07 -31.21 7.40
C LYS A 809 13.67 -29.85 6.80
N GLY A 810 13.29 -28.89 7.64
CA GLY A 810 12.79 -27.57 7.22
C GLY A 810 11.43 -27.23 7.84
N THR A 811 10.86 -26.07 7.48
CA THR A 811 9.52 -25.64 7.93
C THR A 811 8.39 -25.93 6.93
N GLY A 812 8.73 -26.26 5.68
CA GLY A 812 7.76 -26.61 4.64
C GLY A 812 8.41 -26.73 3.25
N PRO A 813 7.63 -26.98 2.18
CA PRO A 813 8.16 -27.16 0.83
C PRO A 813 9.05 -26.01 0.31
N ALA A 814 8.77 -24.77 0.71
CA ALA A 814 9.56 -23.59 0.34
C ALA A 814 10.92 -23.50 1.07
N ASP A 815 11.07 -24.16 2.21
CA ASP A 815 12.29 -24.26 3.02
C ASP A 815 12.71 -25.73 3.21
N ASN A 816 12.69 -26.52 2.13
CA ASN A 816 13.09 -27.93 2.22
C ASN A 816 14.61 -28.06 2.30
N GLN A 817 15.12 -28.49 3.45
CA GLN A 817 16.54 -28.62 3.76
C GLN A 817 17.07 -30.05 3.69
N GLY A 818 16.25 -31.02 3.29
CA GLY A 818 16.69 -32.40 3.03
C GLY A 818 15.71 -33.48 3.43
N TYR A 819 15.74 -34.59 2.70
CA TYR A 819 14.89 -35.77 2.89
C TYR A 819 15.25 -36.57 4.14
N MET A 820 14.24 -37.04 4.89
CA MET A 820 14.39 -37.91 6.07
C MET A 820 13.80 -39.30 5.86
N TRP A 821 12.52 -39.39 5.48
CA TRP A 821 11.79 -40.65 5.38
C TRP A 821 10.60 -40.54 4.42
N SER A 822 10.13 -41.66 3.85
CA SER A 822 8.94 -41.70 2.99
C SER A 822 8.19 -43.03 3.10
N SER A 823 6.87 -43.00 2.87
CA SER A 823 6.02 -44.19 2.70
C SER A 823 6.41 -45.03 1.47
N GLY A 824 7.03 -44.40 0.46
CA GLY A 824 7.43 -45.03 -0.80
C GLY A 824 6.26 -45.21 -1.78
N THR A 825 5.23 -44.38 -1.67
CA THR A 825 3.97 -44.50 -2.44
C THR A 825 3.86 -43.52 -3.61
N GLY A 826 4.95 -42.84 -3.97
CA GLY A 826 4.98 -41.92 -5.11
C GLY A 826 4.60 -42.61 -6.43
N GLY A 827 3.77 -41.93 -7.22
CA GLY A 827 3.17 -42.45 -8.45
C GLY A 827 1.79 -43.09 -8.26
N SER A 828 1.22 -43.05 -7.06
CA SER A 828 -0.14 -43.59 -6.77
C SER A 828 -1.27 -42.65 -7.20
N GLY A 829 -0.96 -41.40 -7.61
CA GLY A 829 -1.97 -40.42 -8.02
C GLY A 829 -2.55 -39.67 -6.82
N ALA A 830 -3.83 -39.28 -6.88
CA ALA A 830 -4.49 -38.62 -5.77
C ALA A 830 -4.54 -39.57 -4.56
N SER A 831 -4.04 -39.11 -3.41
CA SER A 831 -3.96 -39.92 -2.20
C SER A 831 -4.10 -39.05 -0.96
N TYR A 832 -4.55 -39.66 0.14
CA TYR A 832 -4.55 -39.07 1.48
C TYR A 832 -3.88 -40.02 2.48
N PHE A 833 -3.35 -39.45 3.56
CA PHE A 833 -2.72 -40.17 4.66
C PHE A 833 -3.64 -40.13 5.89
N SER A 834 -3.75 -41.21 6.68
CA SER A 834 -4.62 -41.24 7.86
C SER A 834 -4.02 -41.99 9.06
N VAL A 835 -4.58 -41.75 10.25
CA VAL A 835 -4.40 -42.50 11.49
C VAL A 835 -5.77 -43.03 11.91
N GLU A 836 -5.90 -44.35 12.12
CA GLU A 836 -7.20 -44.96 12.38
C GLU A 836 -7.29 -45.66 13.74
N ASP A 837 -8.52 -45.95 14.16
CA ASP A 837 -8.89 -46.54 15.46
C ASP A 837 -8.33 -47.94 15.69
N ASP A 838 -7.85 -48.60 14.64
CA ASP A 838 -7.21 -49.92 14.74
C ASP A 838 -5.72 -49.85 15.08
N GLY A 839 -5.21 -48.64 15.36
CA GLY A 839 -3.83 -48.40 15.76
C GLY A 839 -2.86 -48.53 14.61
N LYS A 840 -3.26 -48.05 13.43
CA LYS A 840 -2.45 -48.00 12.23
C LYS A 840 -2.49 -46.64 11.57
N VAL A 841 -1.51 -46.42 10.71
CA VAL A 841 -1.49 -45.33 9.76
C VAL A 841 -1.60 -45.86 8.34
N TYR A 842 -2.24 -45.11 7.46
CA TYR A 842 -2.53 -45.52 6.09
C TYR A 842 -2.17 -44.43 5.09
N VAL A 843 -1.86 -44.86 3.86
CA VAL A 843 -2.02 -44.03 2.65
C VAL A 843 -3.07 -44.72 1.80
N HIS A 844 -4.10 -43.96 1.44
CA HIS A 844 -5.20 -44.41 0.61
C HIS A 844 -5.11 -43.75 -0.77
N GLU A 845 -5.50 -44.49 -1.80
CA GLU A 845 -5.78 -43.96 -3.13
C GLU A 845 -7.17 -43.29 -3.08
N GLY A 846 -7.27 -42.06 -3.59
CA GLY A 846 -8.43 -41.19 -3.40
C GLY A 846 -8.02 -39.81 -2.87
N ALA A 847 -8.79 -38.76 -3.15
CA ALA A 847 -8.46 -37.42 -2.65
C ALA A 847 -8.72 -37.26 -1.14
N ASP A 848 -9.67 -38.05 -0.62
CA ASP A 848 -10.19 -38.03 0.76
C ASP A 848 -10.97 -39.35 1.03
N PRO A 849 -11.48 -39.58 2.25
CA PRO A 849 -12.20 -40.80 2.61
C PRO A 849 -13.49 -41.08 1.81
N ASP A 850 -14.17 -40.05 1.30
CA ASP A 850 -15.38 -40.22 0.49
C ASP A 850 -15.05 -40.68 -0.94
N HIS A 851 -13.79 -40.51 -1.35
CA HIS A 851 -13.25 -40.88 -2.65
C HIS A 851 -12.22 -42.03 -2.56
N GLU A 852 -12.21 -42.80 -1.48
CA GLU A 852 -11.28 -43.92 -1.29
C GLU A 852 -11.51 -45.04 -2.32
N SER A 853 -10.46 -45.37 -3.10
CA SER A 853 -10.44 -46.51 -4.03
C SER A 853 -9.58 -47.68 -3.55
N GLY A 854 -8.81 -47.49 -2.47
CA GLY A 854 -8.13 -48.57 -1.76
C GLY A 854 -6.91 -48.11 -0.96
N VAL A 855 -6.35 -49.00 -0.15
CA VAL A 855 -5.13 -48.75 0.63
C VAL A 855 -3.89 -49.10 -0.19
N VAL A 856 -2.98 -48.13 -0.36
CA VAL A 856 -1.69 -48.34 -1.06
C VAL A 856 -0.54 -48.61 -0.09
N TRP A 857 -0.67 -48.18 1.16
CA TRP A 857 0.33 -48.43 2.21
C TRP A 857 -0.28 -48.36 3.60
N SER A 858 0.29 -49.13 4.53
CA SER A 858 -0.09 -49.05 5.94
C SER A 858 1.05 -49.47 6.86
N ARG A 859 1.10 -48.93 8.08
CA ARG A 859 1.94 -49.40 9.19
C ARG A 859 1.14 -49.48 10.48
N PRO A 860 1.55 -50.34 11.43
CA PRO A 860 1.13 -50.17 12.82
C PRO A 860 1.51 -48.80 13.36
#